data_AF-A0A2G1QKB4-F1
#
_entry.id   AF-A0A2G1QKB4-F1
#
_cell.length_a   1.000
_cell.length_b   1.000
_cell.length_c   1.000
_cell.angle_alpha   90.00
_cell.angle_beta   90.00
_cell.angle_gamma   90.00
#
_symmetry.space_group_name_H-M   'P 1'
#
loop_
_entity.id
_entity.type
_entity.pdbx_description
1 polymer ?
#
loop_
_entity_poly.entity_id
_entity_poly.type
_entity_poly.pdbx_seq_one_letter_code
_entity_poly.pdbx_strand_id
1 'polypeptide(L)'
;MLTRLLLLLALLAIAPAANAEQTFNLRSVSFSVPDDLAVTSRTREQEYDFANAAGTIQLWARWWFPDEPLLGYPDIVRHEARTVAGRDALFIHGSAGGQRSFTLAFTGKDGQGEQFLLQLHADEASVSESKQMALFDRLVASLVYDGVPAASANTRQKGDAAPQGGATRAFDGFRMAIPADWSEHAGETPVDGVKQVVLAPPSADSIVWVATSSGGDGMDALQTIDAFAGLLFGEYLVIKSIDGETYPEIAGSPVNAMDYTANVFPMAGIELPYKRGRGRVYRGGDAGQAFVIVTITAADAPAAGMDELDAMARSFSFATAGTGAADQPGGTTTIEIPLAVDGRADQPGANWLPLLQQRFGTDCALVDLASWTDPRRKVLEDAGATLVFVALCQGGAQPAFGVNFRYDIRTATSDYFNPLILAMFKANARQGFAFLETRDAVLATISLKDNRTLSLSIDEVTPPAAPADDPKANGKEGLTIERQGRQQDNAAPTPGGKDTEDTAQADWEAVLRPRNFGVLFDGKSLDAFRGFGFQGGDFAAQARLAGEALDIAIPDKSGWAKTGIVSAAPVVRMPYPGSPLATEIAVAATLDAPDTHLMIALAPDSKVAEDPWNGFEVHVAIRRHQDGAGRYAVHYRGERRGADGVFFWPSGTQRLSFLLTPDQELELRDEAGNELFTVPLTSSFAARKWHLAVYTQGAGKNAPARLDLRQVAVNAVDWQSPPAYSAPKREAGTMELFDGKGLGRIWHGFNRHEGQFDRFAGFSGGALRIMTTAADKAGTIGLYSTDAALWLDRFRDDARLRLDIGLAGAATTGFELGLQQAYGLNGNVPGNGSFFAAIRRDKEGQLHLQAGVKPAAPAIDVPVDAVPDHLAIVLHPQGIRLDIPGAPQDLVPWDGLQDGAGLRVYLLAQADPQTGAAGLVLRSVSADWFPPALPAYDGPDPQAGALPRTEVFSGAMTDGWKPMETAYAKFSELATQDGGALVLRRRDAPNNDHRIGIVSTEPVIVTDRRVLRTSQHVRLSLVPMEKFAAWISLSPRQDDPNRDGAIRVVLEEVQDGPHAGQLRFALGFGYYYFWNRYLEPGWHRTVWNGDLTIRIGNGWVSADLGHDVKIAARYQSMGPGENLYLSVRPGTERYRETGALALTSISAGWDAPPGMTESQRWTLMDDEAFDPKAYLRALASEIDGVAR
;
A
#
# COMPACT_ATOMS: atom_id res chain seq x y z
N MET A 1 -40.49 10.72 -67.28
CA MET A 1 -40.81 10.19 -65.93
C MET A 1 -40.19 8.81 -65.69
N LEU A 2 -40.39 7.81 -66.57
CA LEU A 2 -39.85 6.45 -66.41
C LEU A 2 -38.35 6.40 -66.03
N THR A 3 -37.51 7.21 -66.67
CA THR A 3 -36.05 7.27 -66.43
C THR A 3 -35.66 7.77 -65.04
N ARG A 4 -36.50 8.55 -64.35
CA ARG A 4 -36.25 8.98 -62.96
C ARG A 4 -36.73 7.95 -61.93
N LEU A 5 -37.68 7.10 -62.28
CA LEU A 5 -38.14 6.00 -61.42
C LEU A 5 -37.12 4.85 -61.40
N LEU A 6 -36.53 4.53 -62.56
CA LEU A 6 -35.45 3.55 -62.68
C LEU A 6 -34.17 3.95 -61.92
N LEU A 7 -33.83 5.25 -61.88
CA LEU A 7 -32.68 5.73 -61.10
C LEU A 7 -32.92 5.64 -59.57
N LEU A 8 -34.16 5.86 -59.10
CA LEU A 8 -34.50 5.73 -57.69
C LEU A 8 -34.51 4.26 -57.22
N LEU A 9 -34.98 3.33 -58.07
CA LEU A 9 -34.96 1.90 -57.77
C LEU A 9 -33.55 1.29 -57.80
N ALA A 10 -32.63 1.84 -58.60
CA ALA A 10 -31.23 1.42 -58.60
C ALA A 10 -30.47 1.86 -57.31
N LEU A 11 -30.83 3.00 -56.72
CA LEU A 11 -30.24 3.50 -55.48
C LEU A 11 -30.77 2.83 -54.21
N LEU A 12 -31.92 2.15 -54.28
CA LEU A 12 -32.52 1.38 -53.17
C LEU A 12 -32.05 -0.09 -53.11
N ALA A 13 -31.14 -0.50 -54.00
CA ALA A 13 -30.59 -1.86 -54.08
C ALA A 13 -29.10 -1.96 -53.70
N ILE A 14 -28.53 -0.90 -53.11
CA ILE A 14 -27.21 -0.97 -52.47
C ILE A 14 -27.42 -1.64 -51.11
N ALA A 15 -27.33 -2.97 -51.08
CA ALA A 15 -27.12 -3.68 -49.83
C ALA A 15 -25.87 -3.08 -49.14
N PRO A 16 -25.86 -2.92 -47.80
CA PRO A 16 -24.64 -2.53 -47.12
C PRO A 16 -23.55 -3.52 -47.53
N ALA A 17 -22.42 -3.00 -48.01
CA ALA A 17 -21.27 -3.85 -48.28
C ALA A 17 -20.99 -4.64 -47.00
N ALA A 18 -20.93 -5.97 -47.10
CA ALA A 18 -20.57 -6.78 -45.95
C ALA A 18 -19.19 -6.30 -45.49
N ASN A 19 -19.11 -5.79 -44.24
CA ASN A 19 -17.87 -5.33 -43.63
C ASN A 19 -16.78 -6.36 -43.92
N ALA A 20 -15.64 -5.90 -44.44
CA ALA A 20 -14.58 -6.84 -44.80
C ALA A 20 -14.05 -7.47 -43.52
N GLU A 21 -13.96 -8.79 -43.49
CA GLU A 21 -13.33 -9.49 -42.36
C GLU A 21 -11.89 -9.84 -42.71
N GLN A 22 -10.98 -9.58 -41.78
CA GLN A 22 -9.56 -9.93 -41.88
C GLN A 22 -9.28 -11.15 -41.01
N THR A 23 -8.66 -12.19 -41.59
CA THR A 23 -8.34 -13.44 -40.87
C THR A 23 -6.93 -13.40 -40.32
N PHE A 24 -6.82 -13.60 -39.01
CA PHE A 24 -5.56 -13.65 -38.26
C PHE A 24 -5.24 -15.10 -37.84
N ASN A 25 -3.95 -15.42 -37.74
CA ASN A 25 -3.47 -16.74 -37.34
C ASN A 25 -2.55 -16.61 -36.13
N LEU A 26 -2.84 -17.38 -35.08
CA LEU A 26 -2.16 -17.33 -33.79
C LEU A 26 -1.87 -18.75 -33.27
N ARG A 27 -0.72 -19.29 -33.69
CA ARG A 27 -0.34 -20.71 -33.62
C ARG A 27 -1.36 -21.61 -34.32
N SER A 28 -2.03 -22.46 -33.55
CA SER A 28 -3.05 -23.38 -34.01
C SER A 28 -4.41 -22.71 -34.15
N VAL A 29 -4.64 -21.55 -33.52
CA VAL A 29 -5.91 -20.83 -33.63
C VAL A 29 -5.87 -19.87 -34.83
N SER A 30 -6.94 -19.81 -35.62
CA SER A 30 -7.18 -18.68 -36.53
C SER A 30 -8.62 -18.18 -36.37
N PHE A 31 -8.83 -16.90 -36.65
CA PHE A 31 -10.10 -16.21 -36.41
C PHE A 31 -10.22 -15.01 -37.33
N SER A 32 -11.45 -14.61 -37.65
CA SER A 32 -11.73 -13.42 -38.46
C SER A 32 -12.23 -12.27 -37.59
N VAL A 33 -11.69 -11.07 -37.84
CA VAL A 33 -12.03 -9.82 -37.14
C VAL A 33 -12.59 -8.81 -38.16
N PRO A 34 -13.64 -8.04 -37.83
CA PRO A 34 -14.13 -6.93 -38.64
C PRO A 34 -13.08 -5.86 -38.96
N ASP A 35 -13.19 -5.24 -40.14
CA ASP A 35 -12.32 -4.16 -40.62
C ASP A 35 -12.36 -2.85 -39.80
N ASP A 36 -13.38 -2.65 -38.95
CA ASP A 36 -13.45 -1.51 -38.03
C ASP A 36 -12.64 -1.69 -36.73
N LEU A 37 -12.04 -2.86 -36.52
CA LEU A 37 -11.11 -3.16 -35.42
C LEU A 37 -9.67 -3.27 -35.95
N ALA A 38 -8.85 -2.24 -35.73
CA ALA A 38 -7.46 -2.22 -36.15
C ALA A 38 -6.56 -2.92 -35.12
N VAL A 39 -5.51 -3.61 -35.58
CA VAL A 39 -4.47 -4.18 -34.70
C VAL A 39 -3.75 -3.04 -33.98
N THR A 40 -3.78 -3.06 -32.65
CA THR A 40 -3.09 -2.10 -31.78
C THR A 40 -1.84 -2.68 -31.13
N SER A 41 -1.80 -4.00 -30.93
CA SER A 41 -0.64 -4.73 -30.40
C SER A 41 -0.58 -6.14 -30.99
N ARG A 42 0.63 -6.71 -31.03
CA ARG A 42 0.88 -8.06 -31.51
C ARG A 42 2.12 -8.63 -30.84
N THR A 43 2.00 -9.83 -30.29
CA THR A 43 3.12 -10.68 -29.88
C THR A 43 3.06 -11.96 -30.70
N ARG A 44 4.11 -12.24 -31.50
CA ARG A 44 4.16 -13.34 -32.46
C ARG A 44 3.86 -14.69 -31.79
N GLU A 45 2.94 -15.47 -32.35
CA GLU A 45 2.49 -16.74 -31.76
C GLU A 45 1.95 -16.61 -30.30
N GLN A 46 1.74 -15.43 -29.71
CA GLN A 46 1.17 -15.26 -28.36
C GLN A 46 -0.15 -14.49 -28.35
N GLU A 47 -0.22 -13.30 -28.94
CA GLU A 47 -1.31 -12.34 -28.70
C GLU A 47 -1.54 -11.41 -29.91
N TYR A 48 -2.80 -11.04 -30.12
CA TYR A 48 -3.23 -9.91 -30.95
C TYR A 48 -4.25 -9.09 -30.18
N ASP A 49 -4.03 -7.78 -30.11
CA ASP A 49 -4.99 -6.82 -29.57
C ASP A 49 -5.51 -5.93 -30.68
N PHE A 50 -6.81 -5.67 -30.65
CA PHE A 50 -7.50 -4.80 -31.59
C PHE A 50 -8.35 -3.77 -30.85
N ALA A 51 -8.49 -2.59 -31.44
CA ALA A 51 -9.44 -1.58 -30.96
C ALA A 51 -10.15 -0.90 -32.13
N ASN A 52 -11.38 -0.42 -31.90
CA ASN A 52 -12.03 0.47 -32.86
C ASN A 52 -11.47 1.89 -32.74
N ALA A 53 -11.67 2.71 -33.78
CA ALA A 53 -11.16 4.08 -33.83
C ALA A 53 -11.64 5.00 -32.67
N ALA A 54 -12.67 4.59 -31.92
CA ALA A 54 -13.20 5.33 -30.77
C ALA A 54 -12.71 4.78 -29.41
N GLY A 55 -11.95 3.68 -29.38
CA GLY A 55 -11.54 2.99 -28.15
C GLY A 55 -12.68 2.32 -27.36
N THR A 56 -13.92 2.40 -27.84
CA THR A 56 -15.13 1.93 -27.13
C THR A 56 -15.31 0.41 -27.16
N ILE A 57 -14.61 -0.26 -28.08
CA ILE A 57 -14.54 -1.72 -28.19
C ILE A 57 -13.07 -2.12 -28.34
N GLN A 58 -12.66 -3.12 -27.56
CA GLN A 58 -11.35 -3.77 -27.64
C GLN A 58 -11.53 -5.28 -27.73
N LEU A 59 -10.73 -5.95 -28.55
CA LEU A 59 -10.68 -7.40 -28.70
C LEU A 59 -9.27 -7.88 -28.42
N TRP A 60 -9.10 -8.83 -27.50
CA TRP A 60 -7.83 -9.50 -27.23
C TRP A 60 -7.97 -10.97 -27.60
N ALA A 61 -7.01 -11.50 -28.36
CA ALA A 61 -6.96 -12.91 -28.76
C ALA A 61 -5.57 -13.44 -28.41
N ARG A 62 -5.48 -14.32 -27.41
CA ARG A 62 -4.19 -14.66 -26.80
C ARG A 62 -4.07 -16.07 -26.24
N TRP A 63 -2.86 -16.59 -26.26
CA TRP A 63 -2.43 -17.69 -25.41
C TRP A 63 -2.06 -17.13 -24.04
N TRP A 64 -2.61 -17.72 -22.99
CA TRP A 64 -2.42 -17.28 -21.61
C TRP A 64 -2.01 -18.47 -20.74
N PHE A 65 -1.06 -18.23 -19.85
CA PHE A 65 -0.66 -19.24 -18.87
C PHE A 65 -1.58 -19.14 -17.66
N PRO A 66 -2.30 -20.20 -17.26
CA PRO A 66 -3.29 -20.12 -16.18
C PRO A 66 -2.61 -20.13 -14.80
N ASP A 67 -2.10 -18.97 -14.41
CA ASP A 67 -1.56 -18.60 -13.11
C ASP A 67 -2.66 -18.18 -12.12
N GLU A 68 -3.73 -17.56 -12.62
CA GLU A 68 -4.95 -17.23 -11.86
C GLU A 68 -6.13 -18.19 -12.15
N PRO A 69 -7.11 -18.32 -11.24
CA PRO A 69 -8.37 -19.01 -11.56
C PRO A 69 -9.23 -18.16 -12.51
N LEU A 70 -9.84 -18.79 -13.52
CA LEU A 70 -10.77 -18.12 -14.45
C LEU A 70 -12.12 -17.70 -13.81
N LEU A 71 -12.45 -18.22 -12.63
CA LEU A 71 -13.72 -18.00 -11.92
C LEU A 71 -13.47 -17.64 -10.45
N GLY A 72 -14.48 -17.04 -9.82
CA GLY A 72 -14.45 -16.63 -8.42
C GLY A 72 -14.36 -15.12 -8.20
N TYR A 73 -14.34 -14.32 -9.28
CA TYR A 73 -14.37 -12.87 -9.20
C TYR A 73 -15.79 -12.32 -9.06
N PRO A 74 -16.01 -11.27 -8.23
CA PRO A 74 -17.34 -10.75 -7.91
C PRO A 74 -17.98 -9.93 -9.04
N ASP A 75 -17.22 -9.57 -10.07
CA ASP A 75 -17.65 -8.89 -11.29
C ASP A 75 -18.16 -9.87 -12.37
N ILE A 76 -18.07 -11.19 -12.15
CA ILE A 76 -18.65 -12.20 -13.05
C ILE A 76 -20.18 -12.20 -12.92
N VAL A 77 -20.84 -11.66 -13.93
CA VAL A 77 -22.31 -11.59 -14.04
C VAL A 77 -22.90 -12.98 -14.37
N ARG A 78 -22.23 -13.74 -15.24
CA ARG A 78 -22.58 -15.13 -15.58
C ARG A 78 -21.38 -15.87 -16.18
N HIS A 79 -21.38 -17.19 -16.07
CA HIS A 79 -20.48 -18.06 -16.83
C HIS A 79 -21.20 -19.34 -17.26
N GLU A 80 -20.78 -19.95 -18.36
CA GLU A 80 -21.32 -21.22 -18.87
C GLU A 80 -20.25 -22.01 -19.63
N ALA A 81 -20.32 -23.35 -19.59
CA ALA A 81 -19.49 -24.18 -20.44
C ALA A 81 -20.05 -24.18 -21.87
N ARG A 82 -19.18 -24.00 -22.87
CA ARG A 82 -19.49 -24.11 -24.31
C ARG A 82 -18.53 -25.11 -24.94
N THR A 83 -19.00 -25.87 -25.93
CA THR A 83 -18.11 -26.60 -26.84
C THR A 83 -17.92 -25.75 -28.09
N VAL A 84 -16.71 -25.26 -28.30
CA VAL A 84 -16.31 -24.47 -29.48
C VAL A 84 -15.14 -25.19 -30.10
N ALA A 85 -15.07 -25.29 -31.43
CA ALA A 85 -13.93 -25.92 -32.08
C ALA A 85 -13.65 -27.37 -31.60
N GLY A 86 -14.70 -28.13 -31.28
CA GLY A 86 -14.58 -29.49 -30.71
C GLY A 86 -13.82 -29.56 -29.37
N ARG A 87 -13.58 -28.42 -28.71
CA ARG A 87 -12.88 -28.25 -27.44
C ARG A 87 -13.85 -27.73 -26.39
N ASP A 88 -13.62 -28.08 -25.13
CA ASP A 88 -14.32 -27.44 -24.02
C ASP A 88 -13.76 -26.04 -23.77
N ALA A 89 -14.67 -25.08 -23.68
CA ALA A 89 -14.39 -23.70 -23.37
C ALA A 89 -15.37 -23.18 -22.31
N LEU A 90 -14.94 -22.16 -21.57
CA LEU A 90 -15.71 -21.48 -20.56
C LEU A 90 -16.02 -20.08 -21.09
N PHE A 91 -17.31 -19.79 -21.29
CA PHE A 91 -17.78 -18.43 -21.53
C PHE A 91 -17.96 -17.71 -20.19
N ILE A 92 -17.50 -16.47 -20.11
CA ILE A 92 -17.57 -15.61 -18.92
C ILE A 92 -18.04 -14.22 -19.36
N HIS A 93 -19.06 -13.70 -18.68
CA HIS A 93 -19.51 -12.31 -18.76
C HIS A 93 -19.06 -11.60 -17.49
N GLY A 94 -18.11 -10.68 -17.61
CA GLY A 94 -17.70 -9.77 -16.54
C GLY A 94 -18.27 -8.36 -16.73
N SER A 95 -18.56 -7.66 -15.64
CA SER A 95 -18.89 -6.23 -15.65
C SER A 95 -18.23 -5.54 -14.45
N ALA A 96 -17.24 -4.69 -14.74
CA ALA A 96 -16.43 -4.00 -13.74
C ALA A 96 -16.14 -2.56 -14.18
N GLY A 97 -16.34 -1.59 -13.29
CA GLY A 97 -15.94 -0.20 -13.51
C GLY A 97 -16.63 0.53 -14.68
N GLY A 98 -17.77 0.03 -15.16
CA GLY A 98 -18.43 0.54 -16.37
C GLY A 98 -17.90 -0.08 -17.68
N GLN A 99 -17.02 -1.07 -17.59
CA GLN A 99 -16.58 -1.88 -18.72
C GLN A 99 -17.19 -3.28 -18.62
N ARG A 100 -17.75 -3.78 -19.73
CA ARG A 100 -18.25 -5.15 -19.85
C ARG A 100 -17.29 -5.98 -20.68
N SER A 101 -16.98 -7.19 -20.21
CA SER A 101 -16.15 -8.15 -20.92
C SER A 101 -16.93 -9.43 -21.23
N PHE A 102 -16.72 -9.95 -22.44
CA PHE A 102 -17.09 -11.32 -22.81
C PHE A 102 -15.80 -12.09 -23.09
N THR A 103 -15.54 -13.13 -22.32
CA THR A 103 -14.35 -13.98 -22.45
C THR A 103 -14.76 -15.39 -22.82
N LEU A 104 -14.12 -15.98 -23.82
CA LEU A 104 -14.16 -17.41 -24.12
C LEU A 104 -12.78 -17.98 -23.83
N ALA A 105 -12.69 -18.80 -22.77
CA ALA A 105 -11.46 -19.41 -22.31
C ALA A 105 -11.45 -20.91 -22.60
N PHE A 106 -10.58 -21.38 -23.49
CA PHE A 106 -10.45 -22.80 -23.80
C PHE A 106 -9.77 -23.52 -22.63
N THR A 107 -10.44 -24.50 -22.03
CA THR A 107 -9.95 -25.14 -20.79
C THR A 107 -8.79 -26.10 -21.07
N GLY A 108 -8.74 -26.66 -22.29
CA GLY A 108 -7.62 -27.45 -22.78
C GLY A 108 -6.38 -26.61 -23.01
N LYS A 109 -5.26 -27.02 -22.42
CA LYS A 109 -3.94 -26.44 -22.67
C LYS A 109 -3.39 -26.91 -24.03
N ASP A 110 -2.66 -26.05 -24.72
CA ASP A 110 -1.89 -26.42 -25.90
C ASP A 110 -0.61 -27.20 -25.55
N GLY A 111 0.21 -27.52 -26.57
CA GLY A 111 1.50 -28.18 -26.39
C GLY A 111 2.55 -27.38 -25.60
N GLN A 112 2.27 -26.13 -25.21
CA GLN A 112 3.14 -25.29 -24.39
C GLN A 112 2.63 -25.11 -22.95
N GLY A 113 1.42 -25.61 -22.64
CA GLY A 113 0.79 -25.51 -21.32
C GLY A 113 -0.16 -24.32 -21.15
N GLU A 114 -0.45 -23.60 -22.23
CA GLU A 114 -1.24 -22.36 -22.25
C GLU A 114 -2.68 -22.60 -22.73
N GLN A 115 -3.61 -21.80 -22.23
CA GLN A 115 -5.02 -21.78 -22.64
C GLN A 115 -5.26 -20.64 -23.63
N PHE A 116 -6.08 -20.85 -24.66
CA PHE A 116 -6.48 -19.76 -25.54
C PHE A 116 -7.63 -18.95 -24.91
N LEU A 117 -7.49 -17.62 -24.91
CA LEU A 117 -8.51 -16.66 -24.50
C LEU A 117 -8.90 -15.78 -25.69
N LEU A 118 -10.20 -15.61 -25.89
CA LEU A 118 -10.78 -14.58 -26.75
C LEU A 118 -11.62 -13.63 -25.88
N GLN A 119 -11.23 -12.37 -25.75
CA GLN A 119 -11.82 -11.41 -24.82
C GLN A 119 -12.31 -10.17 -25.57
N LEU A 120 -13.61 -9.88 -25.52
CA LEU A 120 -14.22 -8.68 -26.12
C LEU A 120 -14.69 -7.73 -25.02
N HIS A 121 -13.99 -6.61 -24.88
CA HIS A 121 -14.27 -5.57 -23.92
C HIS A 121 -15.04 -4.43 -24.59
N ALA A 122 -16.00 -3.83 -23.89
CA ALA A 122 -16.68 -2.61 -24.34
C ALA A 122 -17.06 -1.70 -23.16
N ASP A 123 -17.11 -0.40 -23.42
CA ASP A 123 -17.76 0.57 -22.52
C ASP A 123 -19.26 0.32 -22.46
N GLU A 124 -19.80 0.12 -21.25
CA GLU A 124 -21.23 -0.14 -21.03
C GLU A 124 -22.13 1.04 -21.39
N ALA A 125 -21.62 2.27 -21.30
CA ALA A 125 -22.38 3.46 -21.67
C ALA A 125 -22.52 3.61 -23.20
N SER A 126 -21.50 3.18 -23.95
CA SER A 126 -21.46 3.26 -25.42
C SER A 126 -22.05 2.04 -26.12
N VAL A 127 -21.93 0.84 -25.53
CA VAL A 127 -22.29 -0.43 -26.18
C VAL A 127 -23.26 -1.27 -25.34
N SER A 128 -24.49 -1.40 -25.83
CA SER A 128 -25.51 -2.29 -25.26
C SER A 128 -25.11 -3.77 -25.33
N GLU A 129 -25.38 -4.53 -24.28
CA GLU A 129 -25.01 -5.95 -24.14
C GLU A 129 -25.33 -6.80 -25.39
N SER A 130 -26.52 -6.62 -25.97
CA SER A 130 -26.97 -7.37 -27.16
C SER A 130 -26.13 -7.12 -28.41
N LYS A 131 -25.61 -5.90 -28.61
CA LYS A 131 -24.71 -5.58 -29.72
C LYS A 131 -23.33 -6.20 -29.51
N GLN A 132 -22.79 -6.08 -28.29
CA GLN A 132 -21.52 -6.69 -27.92
C GLN A 132 -21.59 -8.22 -28.05
N MET A 133 -22.71 -8.85 -27.68
CA MET A 133 -22.89 -10.30 -27.76
C MET A 133 -23.00 -10.76 -29.21
N ALA A 134 -23.75 -10.03 -30.05
CA ALA A 134 -23.85 -10.35 -31.48
C ALA A 134 -22.51 -10.22 -32.23
N LEU A 135 -21.62 -9.31 -31.80
CA LEU A 135 -20.24 -9.25 -32.27
C LEU A 135 -19.41 -10.43 -31.73
N PHE A 136 -19.53 -10.73 -30.43
CA PHE A 136 -18.81 -11.84 -29.81
C PHE A 136 -19.14 -13.21 -30.41
N ASP A 137 -20.42 -13.54 -30.57
CA ASP A 137 -20.84 -14.81 -31.17
C ASP A 137 -20.37 -14.93 -32.64
N ARG A 138 -20.22 -13.80 -33.37
CA ARG A 138 -19.61 -13.79 -34.71
C ARG A 138 -18.11 -14.12 -34.67
N LEU A 139 -17.36 -13.50 -33.76
CA LEU A 139 -15.93 -13.77 -33.55
C LEU A 139 -15.69 -15.22 -33.11
N VAL A 140 -16.57 -15.78 -32.27
CA VAL A 140 -16.53 -17.19 -31.86
C VAL A 140 -16.87 -18.13 -33.02
N ALA A 141 -17.80 -17.75 -33.89
CA ALA A 141 -18.17 -18.55 -35.07
C ALA A 141 -17.08 -18.58 -36.17
N SER A 142 -16.19 -17.58 -36.22
CA SER A 142 -15.06 -17.57 -37.16
C SER A 142 -13.82 -18.33 -36.66
N LEU A 143 -13.84 -18.85 -35.43
CA LEU A 143 -12.70 -19.47 -34.78
C LEU A 143 -12.42 -20.89 -35.32
N VAL A 144 -11.15 -21.12 -35.62
CA VAL A 144 -10.51 -22.36 -36.05
C VAL A 144 -9.44 -22.70 -35.00
N TYR A 145 -9.33 -23.92 -34.46
CA TYR A 145 -8.41 -24.30 -33.36
C TYR A 145 -7.65 -25.61 -33.65
N ASP A 146 -6.36 -25.61 -33.96
CA ASP A 146 -5.58 -26.78 -34.43
C ASP A 146 -6.05 -27.31 -35.80
N GLY A 147 -6.46 -26.42 -36.71
CA GLY A 147 -7.02 -26.81 -38.00
C GLY A 147 -8.43 -27.39 -37.91
N VAL A 148 -8.98 -27.54 -36.70
CA VAL A 148 -10.41 -27.60 -36.43
C VAL A 148 -10.97 -26.27 -36.92
N PRO A 149 -12.05 -26.14 -37.72
CA PRO A 149 -12.84 -24.89 -37.68
C PRO A 149 -13.58 -24.78 -36.35
N ALA A 150 -14.90 -24.74 -36.39
CA ALA A 150 -15.67 -25.40 -35.33
C ALA A 150 -15.51 -26.96 -35.33
N ALA A 151 -14.76 -27.61 -36.27
CA ALA A 151 -14.50 -29.08 -36.31
C ALA A 151 -13.07 -29.69 -36.72
N SER A 152 -12.34 -30.44 -35.84
CA SER A 152 -11.19 -31.43 -36.00
C SER A 152 -9.65 -31.09 -35.98
N ALA A 153 -8.80 -31.73 -35.12
CA ALA A 153 -7.55 -31.16 -34.47
C ALA A 153 -6.12 -31.85 -34.60
N ASN A 154 -5.08 -31.24 -33.93
CA ASN A 154 -3.75 -31.73 -33.40
C ASN A 154 -2.50 -31.91 -34.34
N THR A 155 -1.17 -31.81 -34.00
CA THR A 155 -0.27 -31.17 -32.95
C THR A 155 1.25 -31.09 -33.42
N ARG A 156 2.31 -30.92 -32.56
CA ARG A 156 3.73 -30.52 -32.94
C ARG A 156 4.90 -31.03 -32.00
N GLN A 157 6.19 -30.86 -32.44
CA GLN A 157 7.51 -30.79 -31.69
C GLN A 157 8.29 -32.07 -31.26
N LYS A 158 9.59 -32.06 -30.87
CA LYS A 158 10.90 -31.44 -31.32
C LYS A 158 12.08 -32.22 -30.63
N GLY A 159 13.36 -31.81 -30.72
CA GLY A 159 14.53 -32.43 -30.06
C GLY A 159 15.65 -31.43 -29.70
N ASP A 160 16.78 -31.89 -29.13
CA ASP A 160 17.66 -31.09 -28.23
C ASP A 160 19.22 -31.34 -28.33
N ALA A 161 19.99 -30.41 -27.71
CA ALA A 161 21.39 -30.50 -27.16
C ALA A 161 22.65 -30.70 -28.06
N ALA A 162 23.89 -30.27 -27.73
CA ALA A 162 24.48 -29.27 -26.78
C ALA A 162 26.02 -29.01 -27.04
N PRO A 163 26.67 -27.87 -26.63
CA PRO A 163 28.04 -27.46 -27.05
C PRO A 163 29.12 -27.24 -25.93
N GLN A 164 30.30 -26.67 -26.28
CA GLN A 164 31.41 -26.19 -25.39
C GLN A 164 32.20 -24.99 -26.03
N GLY A 165 32.81 -24.10 -25.22
CA GLY A 165 33.31 -22.76 -25.66
C GLY A 165 34.83 -22.44 -25.76
N GLY A 166 35.19 -21.14 -25.67
CA GLY A 166 36.50 -20.58 -26.06
C GLY A 166 36.72 -19.03 -25.93
N ALA A 167 37.48 -18.43 -26.88
CA ALA A 167 38.32 -17.21 -26.77
C ALA A 167 37.68 -15.78 -26.83
N THR A 168 38.22 -14.78 -27.57
CA THR A 168 37.76 -13.37 -27.58
C THR A 168 37.99 -12.63 -28.91
N ARG A 169 37.00 -11.85 -29.39
CA ARG A 169 36.97 -11.12 -30.69
C ARG A 169 36.48 -9.66 -30.54
N ALA A 170 36.73 -8.83 -31.55
CA ALA A 170 36.26 -7.45 -31.67
C ALA A 170 35.25 -7.30 -32.82
N PHE A 171 34.28 -6.39 -32.66
CA PHE A 171 33.15 -6.13 -33.57
C PHE A 171 33.00 -4.62 -33.84
N ASP A 172 32.08 -4.22 -34.72
CA ASP A 172 31.75 -2.80 -34.89
C ASP A 172 31.02 -2.27 -33.64
N GLY A 173 31.63 -1.31 -32.95
CA GLY A 173 31.11 -0.69 -31.73
C GLY A 173 31.53 -1.36 -30.41
N PHE A 174 31.97 -2.63 -30.40
CA PHE A 174 32.27 -3.36 -29.16
C PHE A 174 33.29 -4.51 -29.28
N ARG A 175 33.63 -5.15 -28.15
CA ARG A 175 34.48 -6.35 -28.04
C ARG A 175 33.87 -7.33 -27.06
N MET A 176 34.03 -8.64 -27.30
CA MET A 176 33.47 -9.68 -26.45
C MET A 176 34.23 -11.01 -26.56
N ALA A 177 34.27 -11.78 -25.48
CA ALA A 177 34.70 -13.18 -25.45
C ALA A 177 33.76 -14.03 -26.31
N ILE A 178 34.32 -14.71 -27.30
CA ILE A 178 33.61 -15.69 -28.13
C ILE A 178 34.49 -16.91 -28.40
N PRO A 179 33.92 -18.13 -28.42
CA PRO A 179 34.65 -19.31 -28.85
C PRO A 179 35.18 -19.19 -30.28
N ALA A 180 36.33 -19.84 -30.55
CA ALA A 180 37.07 -19.63 -31.79
C ALA A 180 36.36 -20.18 -33.04
N ASP A 181 35.48 -21.15 -32.82
CA ASP A 181 34.60 -21.80 -33.79
C ASP A 181 33.28 -21.06 -34.01
N TRP A 182 32.94 -20.05 -33.18
CA TRP A 182 31.70 -19.30 -33.34
C TRP A 182 31.76 -18.36 -34.55
N SER A 183 30.68 -18.44 -35.32
CA SER A 183 30.38 -17.66 -36.51
C SER A 183 29.60 -16.39 -36.16
N GLU A 184 29.85 -15.35 -36.95
CA GLU A 184 29.17 -14.06 -36.88
C GLU A 184 28.13 -13.96 -37.99
N HIS A 185 26.93 -13.55 -37.61
CA HIS A 185 25.78 -13.35 -38.51
C HIS A 185 25.29 -11.91 -38.32
N ALA A 186 25.26 -11.15 -39.41
CA ALA A 186 24.71 -9.80 -39.38
C ALA A 186 23.19 -9.87 -39.15
N GLY A 187 22.70 -9.17 -38.14
CA GLY A 187 21.27 -9.05 -37.91
C GLY A 187 20.66 -7.92 -38.75
N GLU A 188 19.57 -8.19 -39.45
CA GLU A 188 18.73 -7.15 -40.05
C GLU A 188 17.82 -6.53 -38.98
N THR A 189 17.97 -5.23 -38.69
CA THR A 189 17.05 -4.48 -37.81
C THR A 189 16.21 -3.51 -38.62
N PRO A 190 14.90 -3.39 -38.39
CA PRO A 190 14.09 -2.28 -38.91
C PRO A 190 14.14 -1.02 -38.01
N VAL A 191 14.97 -1.01 -36.96
CA VAL A 191 15.14 0.12 -36.03
C VAL A 191 16.45 0.84 -36.37
N ASP A 192 16.33 2.05 -36.90
CA ASP A 192 17.49 2.88 -37.24
C ASP A 192 18.29 3.27 -35.97
N GLY A 193 19.61 3.35 -36.11
CA GLY A 193 20.53 3.59 -34.99
C GLY A 193 20.93 2.34 -34.18
N VAL A 194 20.47 1.13 -34.53
CA VAL A 194 20.90 -0.14 -33.90
C VAL A 194 21.99 -0.83 -34.73
N LYS A 195 23.17 -1.05 -34.13
CA LYS A 195 24.20 -1.98 -34.63
C LYS A 195 24.09 -3.31 -33.89
N GLN A 196 23.95 -4.41 -34.62
CA GLN A 196 23.77 -5.73 -34.00
C GLN A 196 24.56 -6.85 -34.69
N VAL A 197 24.87 -7.87 -33.91
CA VAL A 197 25.46 -9.14 -34.37
C VAL A 197 24.84 -10.31 -33.62
N VAL A 198 24.56 -11.40 -34.33
CA VAL A 198 24.19 -12.68 -33.75
C VAL A 198 25.38 -13.62 -33.87
N LEU A 199 25.76 -14.24 -32.76
CA LEU A 199 26.91 -15.12 -32.66
C LEU A 199 26.40 -16.53 -32.35
N ALA A 200 26.91 -17.52 -33.08
CA ALA A 200 26.49 -18.91 -32.94
C ALA A 200 27.65 -19.90 -33.18
N PRO A 201 27.72 -21.03 -32.45
CA PRO A 201 28.57 -22.15 -32.81
C PRO A 201 28.07 -22.78 -34.13
N PRO A 202 28.88 -23.63 -34.80
CA PRO A 202 28.46 -24.32 -36.03
C PRO A 202 27.23 -25.22 -35.86
N SER A 203 26.92 -25.63 -34.62
CA SER A 203 25.72 -26.38 -34.21
C SER A 203 24.45 -25.54 -34.10
N ALA A 204 24.56 -24.20 -34.02
CA ALA A 204 23.46 -23.27 -33.74
C ALA A 204 22.61 -23.61 -32.50
N ASP A 205 23.16 -24.40 -31.57
CA ASP A 205 22.48 -24.90 -30.37
C ASP A 205 22.63 -23.98 -29.14
N SER A 206 23.31 -22.85 -29.30
CA SER A 206 23.25 -21.69 -28.40
C SER A 206 23.55 -20.45 -29.22
N ILE A 207 23.04 -19.29 -28.83
CA ILE A 207 23.39 -18.01 -29.47
C ILE A 207 23.61 -16.92 -28.43
N VAL A 208 24.44 -15.94 -28.83
CA VAL A 208 24.56 -14.65 -28.15
C VAL A 208 24.24 -13.57 -29.17
N TRP A 209 23.11 -12.89 -29.00
CA TRP A 209 22.73 -11.73 -29.79
C TRP A 209 23.15 -10.48 -29.03
N VAL A 210 24.02 -9.67 -29.63
CA VAL A 210 24.41 -8.37 -29.09
C VAL A 210 23.84 -7.28 -30.00
N ALA A 211 23.12 -6.33 -29.42
CA ALA A 211 22.73 -5.09 -30.08
C ALA A 211 23.24 -3.90 -29.27
N THR A 212 23.71 -2.88 -29.96
CA THR A 212 24.26 -1.64 -29.41
C THR A 212 23.65 -0.45 -30.16
N SER A 213 23.48 0.67 -29.49
CA SER A 213 23.02 1.92 -30.11
C SER A 213 23.82 3.10 -29.58
N SER A 214 23.89 4.15 -30.40
CA SER A 214 24.33 5.49 -30.03
C SER A 214 23.26 6.55 -30.33
N GLY A 215 21.98 6.14 -30.32
CA GLY A 215 20.82 6.95 -30.70
C GLY A 215 20.50 6.91 -32.21
N GLY A 216 19.27 7.29 -32.56
CA GLY A 216 18.73 7.31 -33.92
C GLY A 216 17.30 7.89 -33.95
N ASP A 217 16.89 8.51 -35.06
CA ASP A 217 15.53 9.04 -35.29
C ASP A 217 14.94 9.93 -34.17
N GLY A 218 15.79 10.71 -33.50
CA GLY A 218 15.38 11.60 -32.40
C GLY A 218 15.18 10.88 -31.06
N MET A 219 15.44 9.57 -31.00
CA MET A 219 15.53 8.79 -29.78
C MET A 219 16.99 8.72 -29.28
N ASP A 220 17.16 8.75 -27.96
CA ASP A 220 18.45 8.46 -27.33
C ASP A 220 18.80 6.96 -27.40
N ALA A 221 20.04 6.59 -27.08
CA ALA A 221 20.49 5.20 -27.24
C ALA A 221 19.68 4.20 -26.38
N LEU A 222 19.23 4.59 -25.19
CA LEU A 222 18.38 3.74 -24.34
C LEU A 222 17.01 3.56 -24.99
N GLN A 223 16.37 4.64 -25.44
CA GLN A 223 15.08 4.59 -26.13
C GLN A 223 15.14 3.72 -27.41
N THR A 224 16.22 3.83 -28.19
CA THR A 224 16.45 2.99 -29.37
C THR A 224 16.63 1.51 -29.00
N ILE A 225 17.37 1.20 -27.93
CA ILE A 225 17.54 -0.18 -27.42
C ILE A 225 16.24 -0.73 -26.81
N ASP A 226 15.40 0.11 -26.21
CA ASP A 226 14.11 -0.29 -25.63
C ASP A 226 13.11 -0.65 -26.72
N ALA A 227 13.03 0.15 -27.80
CA ALA A 227 12.25 -0.16 -28.98
C ALA A 227 12.71 -1.48 -29.63
N PHE A 228 14.04 -1.69 -29.71
CA PHE A 228 14.61 -2.95 -30.18
C PHE A 228 14.31 -4.13 -29.25
N ALA A 229 14.37 -3.96 -27.93
CA ALA A 229 14.04 -5.00 -26.95
C ALA A 229 12.55 -5.39 -27.03
N GLY A 230 11.65 -4.41 -27.22
CA GLY A 230 10.23 -4.65 -27.47
C GLY A 230 10.00 -5.48 -28.74
N LEU A 231 10.68 -5.15 -29.84
CA LEU A 231 10.65 -5.93 -31.09
C LEU A 231 11.27 -7.33 -30.91
N LEU A 232 12.32 -7.46 -30.10
CA LEU A 232 12.95 -8.73 -29.77
C LEU A 232 12.01 -9.66 -29.00
N PHE A 233 11.30 -9.16 -27.98
CA PHE A 233 10.28 -9.94 -27.27
C PHE A 233 9.01 -10.18 -28.12
N GLY A 234 8.65 -9.24 -28.99
CA GLY A 234 7.47 -9.34 -29.85
C GLY A 234 7.61 -10.35 -30.99
N GLU A 235 8.77 -10.42 -31.66
CA GLU A 235 8.94 -11.19 -32.91
C GLU A 235 9.95 -12.34 -32.84
N TYR A 236 10.90 -12.33 -31.89
CA TYR A 236 11.98 -13.32 -31.81
C TYR A 236 11.96 -14.18 -30.54
N LEU A 237 11.51 -13.63 -29.40
CA LEU A 237 11.56 -14.26 -28.07
C LEU A 237 10.29 -14.06 -27.24
N VAL A 238 9.37 -15.01 -27.35
CA VAL A 238 8.14 -14.99 -26.55
C VAL A 238 8.42 -15.59 -25.19
N ILE A 239 8.65 -14.73 -24.20
CA ILE A 239 8.92 -15.10 -22.81
C ILE A 239 7.75 -15.93 -22.23
N LYS A 240 8.09 -17.00 -21.51
CA LYS A 240 7.15 -17.96 -20.89
C LYS A 240 7.25 -17.98 -19.37
N SER A 241 8.43 -17.72 -18.83
CA SER A 241 8.67 -17.47 -17.41
C SER A 241 9.86 -16.54 -17.26
N ILE A 242 9.81 -15.72 -16.22
CA ILE A 242 10.97 -15.03 -15.67
C ILE A 242 11.39 -15.90 -14.48
N ASP A 243 12.56 -16.50 -14.59
CA ASP A 243 13.06 -17.51 -13.65
C ASP A 243 13.92 -16.86 -12.54
N GLY A 244 14.30 -15.58 -12.71
CA GLY A 244 14.99 -14.75 -11.73
C GLY A 244 15.47 -13.42 -12.31
N GLU A 245 15.92 -12.50 -11.46
CA GLU A 245 16.56 -11.24 -11.87
C GLU A 245 17.83 -10.98 -11.05
N THR A 246 18.86 -10.42 -11.69
CA THR A 246 20.13 -10.02 -11.07
C THR A 246 20.66 -8.71 -11.67
N TYR A 247 21.62 -8.08 -10.99
CA TYR A 247 22.17 -6.78 -11.37
C TYR A 247 23.71 -6.80 -11.50
N PRO A 248 24.26 -7.45 -12.53
CA PRO A 248 25.72 -7.53 -12.73
C PRO A 248 26.30 -6.21 -13.27
N GLU A 249 27.61 -6.01 -13.10
CA GLU A 249 28.36 -4.99 -13.85
C GLU A 249 28.84 -5.58 -15.18
N ILE A 250 28.61 -4.86 -16.29
CA ILE A 250 29.16 -5.17 -17.63
C ILE A 250 29.52 -3.83 -18.30
N ALA A 251 30.64 -3.79 -19.04
CA ALA A 251 31.18 -2.56 -19.65
C ALA A 251 31.40 -1.36 -18.69
N GLY A 252 31.46 -1.61 -17.37
CA GLY A 252 31.63 -0.56 -16.35
C GLY A 252 30.34 0.07 -15.83
N SER A 253 29.16 -0.49 -16.17
CA SER A 253 27.86 0.00 -15.71
C SER A 253 27.01 -1.13 -15.09
N PRO A 254 26.10 -0.82 -14.14
CA PRO A 254 25.14 -1.79 -13.63
C PRO A 254 24.10 -2.15 -14.71
N VAL A 255 23.89 -3.44 -14.92
CA VAL A 255 23.02 -4.02 -15.96
C VAL A 255 21.79 -4.65 -15.33
N ASN A 256 20.64 -4.63 -16.01
CA ASN A 256 19.52 -5.54 -15.69
C ASN A 256 19.80 -6.89 -16.35
N ALA A 257 19.93 -7.97 -15.58
CA ALA A 257 20.00 -9.34 -16.10
C ALA A 257 18.75 -10.11 -15.69
N MET A 258 17.88 -10.43 -16.65
CA MET A 258 16.66 -11.20 -16.46
C MET A 258 16.85 -12.63 -16.97
N ASP A 259 16.72 -13.62 -16.07
CA ASP A 259 16.75 -15.04 -16.39
C ASP A 259 15.37 -15.46 -16.91
N TYR A 260 15.32 -16.16 -18.04
CA TYR A 260 14.05 -16.49 -18.68
C TYR A 260 14.02 -17.86 -19.35
N THR A 261 12.81 -18.39 -19.51
CA THR A 261 12.48 -19.43 -20.48
C THR A 261 11.52 -18.85 -21.52
N ALA A 262 11.76 -19.07 -22.82
CA ALA A 262 11.00 -18.47 -23.93
C ALA A 262 10.76 -19.45 -25.08
N ASN A 263 9.79 -19.17 -25.94
CA ASN A 263 9.84 -19.68 -27.32
C ASN A 263 10.83 -18.86 -28.13
N VAL A 264 11.61 -19.55 -28.97
CA VAL A 264 12.64 -18.96 -29.81
C VAL A 264 12.29 -19.13 -31.28
N PHE A 265 12.37 -18.05 -32.05
CA PHE A 265 12.14 -18.03 -33.50
C PHE A 265 13.47 -17.89 -34.27
N PRO A 266 13.50 -18.02 -35.61
CA PRO A 266 14.72 -17.78 -36.36
C PRO A 266 15.20 -16.33 -36.23
N MET A 267 16.51 -16.14 -36.00
CA MET A 267 17.14 -14.85 -35.69
C MET A 267 18.36 -14.66 -36.60
N ALA A 268 18.46 -13.54 -37.31
CA ALA A 268 19.52 -13.28 -38.31
C ALA A 268 19.75 -14.43 -39.31
N GLY A 269 18.68 -15.11 -39.74
CA GLY A 269 18.75 -16.27 -40.65
C GLY A 269 19.14 -17.60 -39.99
N ILE A 270 19.44 -17.62 -38.68
CA ILE A 270 19.76 -18.82 -37.91
C ILE A 270 18.46 -19.49 -37.42
N GLU A 271 18.21 -20.74 -37.81
CA GLU A 271 17.13 -21.57 -37.24
C GLU A 271 17.67 -22.45 -36.11
N LEU A 272 17.23 -22.20 -34.87
CA LEU A 272 17.68 -22.94 -33.69
C LEU A 272 17.11 -24.37 -33.63
N PRO A 273 17.89 -25.37 -33.18
CA PRO A 273 17.47 -26.78 -33.15
C PRO A 273 16.38 -27.07 -32.09
N TYR A 274 16.21 -26.21 -31.08
CA TYR A 274 15.12 -26.22 -30.09
C TYR A 274 14.11 -25.08 -30.34
N LYS A 275 12.86 -25.22 -29.88
CA LYS A 275 11.79 -24.19 -30.02
C LYS A 275 11.51 -23.46 -28.72
N ARG A 276 11.85 -24.09 -27.60
CA ARG A 276 11.84 -23.50 -26.28
C ARG A 276 13.30 -23.37 -25.86
N GLY A 277 13.74 -22.14 -25.69
CA GLY A 277 15.06 -21.83 -25.18
C GLY A 277 14.96 -21.31 -23.76
N ARG A 278 16.09 -21.32 -23.06
CA ARG A 278 16.28 -20.51 -21.84
C ARG A 278 17.48 -19.61 -22.02
N GLY A 279 17.54 -18.55 -21.24
CA GLY A 279 18.48 -17.48 -21.52
C GLY A 279 18.58 -16.42 -20.44
N ARG A 280 19.41 -15.41 -20.72
CA ARG A 280 19.47 -14.16 -19.98
C ARG A 280 19.38 -12.98 -20.94
N VAL A 281 18.59 -11.98 -20.59
CA VAL A 281 18.63 -10.66 -21.23
C VAL A 281 19.39 -9.72 -20.32
N TYR A 282 20.50 -9.19 -20.82
CA TYR A 282 21.33 -8.16 -20.20
C TYR A 282 21.04 -6.83 -20.87
N ARG A 283 20.52 -5.84 -20.15
CA ARG A 283 20.26 -4.49 -20.68
C ARG A 283 20.98 -3.43 -19.86
N GLY A 284 21.72 -2.54 -20.52
CA GLY A 284 22.52 -1.52 -19.84
C GLY A 284 23.08 -0.44 -20.78
N GLY A 285 23.90 0.44 -20.20
CA GLY A 285 24.40 1.66 -20.83
C GLY A 285 23.56 2.90 -20.49
N ASP A 286 23.73 3.97 -21.25
CA ASP A 286 23.15 5.29 -21.02
C ASP A 286 22.58 5.91 -22.32
N ALA A 287 22.10 7.16 -22.24
CA ALA A 287 21.52 7.88 -23.37
C ALA A 287 22.49 8.09 -24.56
N GLY A 288 23.80 8.04 -24.34
CA GLY A 288 24.84 8.18 -25.37
C GLY A 288 25.30 6.84 -25.96
N GLN A 289 25.41 5.79 -25.14
CA GLN A 289 25.68 4.42 -25.61
C GLN A 289 24.93 3.39 -24.76
N ALA A 290 24.04 2.64 -25.41
CA ALA A 290 23.25 1.57 -24.78
C ALA A 290 23.45 0.23 -25.48
N PHE A 291 23.18 -0.86 -24.77
CA PHE A 291 23.25 -2.22 -25.30
C PHE A 291 22.19 -3.14 -24.71
N VAL A 292 21.84 -4.16 -25.50
CA VAL A 292 21.20 -5.38 -25.02
C VAL A 292 22.00 -6.59 -25.51
N ILE A 293 22.30 -7.50 -24.59
CA ILE A 293 22.87 -8.82 -24.90
C ILE A 293 21.84 -9.86 -24.52
N VAL A 294 21.58 -10.80 -25.42
CA VAL A 294 20.62 -11.87 -25.22
C VAL A 294 21.32 -13.19 -25.43
N THR A 295 21.42 -13.99 -24.37
CA THR A 295 21.94 -15.35 -24.44
C THR A 295 20.80 -16.33 -24.51
N ILE A 296 20.92 -17.35 -25.38
CA ILE A 296 19.89 -18.37 -25.60
C ILE A 296 20.57 -19.73 -25.73
N THR A 297 20.04 -20.74 -25.04
CA THR A 297 20.37 -22.16 -25.22
C THR A 297 19.09 -23.00 -25.15
N ALA A 298 19.16 -24.31 -25.35
CA ALA A 298 17.99 -25.19 -25.20
C ALA A 298 17.43 -25.11 -23.77
N ALA A 299 16.09 -25.16 -23.61
CA ALA A 299 15.48 -25.02 -22.28
C ALA A 299 15.87 -26.14 -21.29
N ASP A 300 16.28 -27.30 -21.79
CA ASP A 300 16.78 -28.46 -21.05
C ASP A 300 18.31 -28.52 -20.92
N ALA A 301 19.04 -27.55 -21.50
CA ALA A 301 20.50 -27.56 -21.52
C ALA A 301 21.12 -27.63 -20.10
N PRO A 302 22.32 -28.21 -19.94
CA PRO A 302 23.03 -28.20 -18.67
C PRO A 302 23.29 -26.78 -18.14
N ALA A 303 23.33 -26.60 -16.81
CA ALA A 303 23.63 -25.31 -16.17
C ALA A 303 24.95 -24.71 -16.68
N ALA A 304 25.98 -25.54 -16.86
CA ALA A 304 27.28 -25.13 -17.38
C ALA A 304 27.24 -24.40 -18.74
N GLY A 305 26.26 -24.72 -19.61
CA GLY A 305 26.08 -24.00 -20.88
C GLY A 305 25.53 -22.58 -20.68
N MET A 306 24.70 -22.36 -19.65
CA MET A 306 24.27 -21.01 -19.26
C MET A 306 25.39 -20.22 -18.59
N ASP A 307 26.21 -20.87 -17.78
CA ASP A 307 27.38 -20.24 -17.14
C ASP A 307 28.40 -19.77 -18.18
N GLU A 308 28.61 -20.54 -19.25
CA GLU A 308 29.48 -20.17 -20.38
C GLU A 308 28.94 -18.93 -21.13
N LEU A 309 27.64 -18.90 -21.41
CA LEU A 309 27.00 -17.77 -22.09
C LEU A 309 26.97 -16.50 -21.22
N ASP A 310 26.79 -16.64 -19.90
CA ASP A 310 26.90 -15.55 -18.93
C ASP A 310 28.34 -14.99 -18.87
N ALA A 311 29.36 -15.84 -18.91
CA ALA A 311 30.75 -15.42 -19.02
C ALA A 311 31.04 -14.67 -20.35
N MET A 312 30.46 -15.12 -21.47
CA MET A 312 30.53 -14.40 -22.75
C MET A 312 29.88 -13.01 -22.62
N ALA A 313 28.64 -12.91 -22.12
CA ALA A 313 27.95 -11.62 -21.99
C ALA A 313 28.71 -10.63 -21.08
N ARG A 314 29.26 -11.09 -19.94
CA ARG A 314 30.04 -10.26 -19.00
C ARG A 314 31.34 -9.69 -19.56
N SER A 315 31.88 -10.32 -20.60
CA SER A 315 33.12 -9.87 -21.25
C SER A 315 32.91 -8.74 -22.27
N PHE A 316 31.66 -8.32 -22.48
CA PHE A 316 31.31 -7.21 -23.36
C PHE A 316 31.93 -5.89 -22.90
N SER A 317 32.49 -5.14 -23.84
CA SER A 317 33.00 -3.77 -23.64
C SER A 317 32.86 -2.96 -24.92
N PHE A 318 32.52 -1.68 -24.82
CA PHE A 318 32.48 -0.78 -25.98
C PHE A 318 33.88 -0.61 -26.59
N ALA A 319 33.94 -0.50 -27.91
CA ALA A 319 35.17 -0.23 -28.63
C ALA A 319 35.54 1.24 -28.47
N THR A 320 36.50 1.53 -27.58
CA THR A 320 37.03 2.88 -27.36
C THR A 320 37.45 3.50 -28.69
N ALA A 321 36.81 4.61 -29.07
CA ALA A 321 37.17 5.38 -30.27
C ALA A 321 38.64 5.81 -30.16
N GLY A 322 39.48 5.32 -31.07
CA GLY A 322 40.92 5.44 -30.95
C GLY A 322 41.42 6.88 -31.09
N THR A 323 41.77 7.52 -29.96
CA THR A 323 42.59 8.73 -29.97
C THR A 323 44.00 8.40 -30.47
N GLY A 324 44.24 8.62 -31.77
CA GLY A 324 45.57 8.49 -32.35
C GLY A 324 46.54 9.48 -31.71
N ALA A 325 47.62 8.96 -31.12
CA ALA A 325 48.65 9.79 -30.50
C ALA A 325 49.46 10.54 -31.56
N ALA A 326 49.67 11.85 -31.36
CA ALA A 326 50.59 12.69 -32.10
C ALA A 326 51.36 13.59 -31.11
N ASP A 327 52.58 13.98 -31.51
CA ASP A 327 53.67 14.35 -30.60
C ASP A 327 53.94 15.87 -30.53
N GLN A 328 54.36 16.35 -29.36
CA GLN A 328 55.03 17.65 -29.09
C GLN A 328 54.27 18.99 -29.34
N PRO A 329 54.82 20.18 -28.99
CA PRO A 329 54.98 20.61 -27.59
C PRO A 329 54.63 22.10 -27.30
N GLY A 330 54.31 22.42 -26.05
CA GLY A 330 54.60 23.71 -25.38
C GLY A 330 54.02 25.02 -25.95
N GLY A 331 53.16 25.70 -25.16
CA GLY A 331 52.77 27.08 -25.45
C GLY A 331 51.73 27.64 -24.48
N THR A 332 52.17 28.42 -23.48
CA THR A 332 51.27 29.17 -22.60
C THR A 332 50.87 30.49 -23.27
N THR A 333 49.60 30.64 -23.66
CA THR A 333 49.08 31.93 -24.15
C THR A 333 47.73 32.23 -23.51
N THR A 334 47.68 33.27 -22.68
CA THR A 334 46.43 33.85 -22.18
C THR A 334 45.81 34.71 -23.28
N ILE A 335 44.51 34.53 -23.55
CA ILE A 335 43.71 35.43 -24.39
C ILE A 335 42.42 35.74 -23.63
N GLU A 336 42.13 37.03 -23.45
CA GLU A 336 40.86 37.54 -22.93
C GLU A 336 39.93 38.00 -24.08
N ILE A 337 38.68 38.37 -23.73
CA ILE A 337 37.68 39.10 -24.54
C ILE A 337 36.85 38.21 -25.52
N PRO A 338 35.51 38.40 -25.68
CA PRO A 338 34.50 39.08 -24.84
C PRO A 338 33.31 38.17 -24.45
N LEU A 339 32.38 38.69 -23.61
CA LEU A 339 31.00 38.19 -23.60
C LEU A 339 30.32 38.51 -24.95
N ALA A 340 29.75 37.49 -25.58
CA ALA A 340 28.68 37.64 -26.56
C ALA A 340 27.53 36.73 -26.11
N VAL A 341 26.36 37.33 -25.87
CA VAL A 341 25.10 36.61 -25.66
C VAL A 341 24.54 36.31 -27.05
N ASP A 342 24.47 35.04 -27.44
CA ASP A 342 23.64 34.59 -28.56
C ASP A 342 23.28 33.10 -28.43
N GLY A 343 22.12 32.74 -28.98
CA GLY A 343 21.33 31.56 -28.59
C GLY A 343 22.02 30.19 -28.63
N ARG A 344 21.76 29.40 -27.59
CA ARG A 344 21.85 27.94 -27.61
C ARG A 344 20.50 27.35 -27.19
N ALA A 345 19.67 27.01 -28.17
CA ALA A 345 18.50 26.15 -27.95
C ALA A 345 18.90 24.69 -27.65
N ASP A 346 20.13 24.31 -28.00
CA ASP A 346 20.60 22.92 -28.05
C ASP A 346 21.37 22.47 -26.78
N GLN A 347 21.46 23.31 -25.74
CA GLN A 347 22.10 22.87 -24.48
C GLN A 347 21.14 21.96 -23.70
N PRO A 348 21.53 20.72 -23.32
CA PRO A 348 20.66 19.84 -22.53
C PRO A 348 20.17 20.56 -21.27
N GLY A 349 18.85 20.49 -21.03
CA GLY A 349 18.20 21.22 -19.95
C GLY A 349 17.78 22.67 -20.26
N ALA A 350 18.06 23.22 -21.45
CA ALA A 350 17.66 24.60 -21.80
C ALA A 350 16.14 24.83 -21.74
N ASN A 351 15.35 23.82 -22.11
CA ASN A 351 13.89 23.79 -21.97
C ASN A 351 13.43 23.69 -20.50
N TRP A 352 14.22 23.05 -19.63
CA TRP A 352 13.96 22.96 -18.19
C TRP A 352 14.49 24.16 -17.39
N LEU A 353 15.38 24.97 -17.96
CA LEU A 353 15.99 26.11 -17.28
C LEU A 353 14.98 27.15 -16.76
N PRO A 354 13.88 27.51 -17.47
CA PRO A 354 12.87 28.41 -16.94
C PRO A 354 12.18 27.88 -15.68
N LEU A 355 11.89 26.57 -15.63
CA LEU A 355 11.31 25.92 -14.44
C LEU A 355 12.29 25.99 -13.26
N LEU A 356 13.57 25.71 -13.50
CA LEU A 356 14.58 25.76 -12.45
C LEU A 356 14.86 27.19 -11.98
N GLN A 357 14.84 28.16 -12.90
CA GLN A 357 14.93 29.58 -12.55
C GLN A 357 13.74 30.04 -11.71
N GLN A 358 12.54 29.56 -12.01
CA GLN A 358 11.34 29.79 -11.19
C GLN A 358 11.45 29.13 -9.80
N ARG A 359 12.03 27.92 -9.71
CA ARG A 359 12.06 27.12 -8.46
C ARG A 359 13.22 27.46 -7.53
N PHE A 360 14.40 27.76 -8.05
CA PHE A 360 15.62 27.95 -7.26
C PHE A 360 16.23 29.36 -7.36
N GLY A 361 15.82 30.18 -8.34
CA GLY A 361 16.28 31.56 -8.52
C GLY A 361 16.71 31.87 -9.96
N THR A 362 16.54 33.13 -10.40
CA THR A 362 16.87 33.55 -11.78
C THR A 362 18.36 33.47 -12.12
N ASP A 363 19.22 33.10 -11.16
CA ASP A 363 20.64 32.90 -11.32
C ASP A 363 21.03 31.46 -11.69
N CYS A 364 20.06 30.53 -11.82
CA CYS A 364 20.32 29.21 -12.37
C CYS A 364 20.98 29.33 -13.76
N ALA A 365 22.18 28.78 -13.87
CA ALA A 365 22.93 28.66 -15.12
C ALA A 365 23.24 27.18 -15.41
N LEU A 366 23.01 26.74 -16.65
CA LEU A 366 23.38 25.40 -17.07
C LEU A 366 24.90 25.28 -17.22
N VAL A 367 25.45 24.24 -16.62
CA VAL A 367 26.86 23.88 -16.79
C VAL A 367 27.03 23.09 -18.09
N ASP A 368 28.18 23.28 -18.74
CA ASP A 368 28.62 22.36 -19.78
C ASP A 368 29.05 21.02 -19.15
N LEU A 369 28.20 19.99 -19.31
CA LEU A 369 28.48 18.64 -18.81
C LEU A 369 29.76 18.02 -19.39
N ALA A 370 30.23 18.46 -20.56
CA ALA A 370 31.45 17.92 -21.17
C ALA A 370 32.71 18.33 -20.38
N SER A 371 32.69 19.48 -19.73
CA SER A 371 33.81 20.01 -18.92
C SER A 371 33.58 19.90 -17.40
N TRP A 372 32.40 19.46 -16.95
CA TRP A 372 32.07 19.36 -15.52
C TRP A 372 32.63 18.09 -14.86
N THR A 373 33.65 18.29 -14.02
CA THR A 373 34.48 17.23 -13.37
C THR A 373 34.24 17.10 -11.86
N ASP A 374 32.98 17.25 -11.44
CA ASP A 374 32.62 17.36 -10.03
C ASP A 374 32.42 15.99 -9.34
N PRO A 375 32.84 15.81 -8.06
CA PRO A 375 32.64 14.55 -7.32
C PRO A 375 31.20 14.05 -7.23
N ARG A 376 30.19 14.94 -7.31
CA ARG A 376 28.77 14.60 -7.30
C ARG A 376 28.37 13.78 -8.53
N ARG A 377 28.98 14.07 -9.68
CA ARG A 377 28.78 13.33 -10.93
C ARG A 377 28.99 11.83 -10.73
N LYS A 378 30.14 11.47 -10.16
CA LYS A 378 30.51 10.08 -9.89
C LYS A 378 29.50 9.36 -9.00
N VAL A 379 28.86 10.04 -8.05
CA VAL A 379 27.87 9.39 -7.18
C VAL A 379 26.57 9.07 -7.90
N LEU A 380 26.13 9.93 -8.84
CA LEU A 380 24.98 9.63 -9.69
C LEU A 380 25.28 8.45 -10.63
N GLU A 381 26.47 8.45 -11.22
CA GLU A 381 26.98 7.37 -12.08
C GLU A 381 27.08 6.04 -11.29
N ASP A 382 27.66 6.04 -10.08
CA ASP A 382 27.80 4.86 -9.21
C ASP A 382 26.44 4.27 -8.75
N ALA A 383 25.36 5.07 -8.79
CA ALA A 383 24.01 4.62 -8.50
C ALA A 383 23.19 4.26 -9.76
N GLY A 384 23.76 4.34 -10.96
CA GLY A 384 23.05 4.08 -12.21
C GLY A 384 21.96 5.11 -12.53
N ALA A 385 22.17 6.37 -12.14
CA ALA A 385 21.32 7.50 -12.52
C ALA A 385 21.95 8.26 -13.71
N THR A 386 21.22 8.40 -14.81
CA THR A 386 21.73 9.08 -16.02
C THR A 386 21.64 10.59 -15.84
N LEU A 387 22.78 11.30 -15.79
CA LEU A 387 22.80 12.76 -15.67
C LEU A 387 22.58 13.44 -17.03
N VAL A 388 21.41 14.03 -17.21
CA VAL A 388 20.95 14.72 -18.43
C VAL A 388 21.50 16.15 -18.51
N PHE A 389 21.49 16.89 -17.40
CA PHE A 389 22.06 18.24 -17.31
C PHE A 389 22.35 18.65 -15.85
N VAL A 390 23.13 19.72 -15.66
CA VAL A 390 23.30 20.38 -14.35
C VAL A 390 22.97 21.85 -14.50
N ALA A 391 22.04 22.35 -13.68
CA ALA A 391 21.92 23.77 -13.41
C ALA A 391 22.58 24.09 -12.06
N LEU A 392 23.43 25.11 -12.01
CA LEU A 392 23.94 25.68 -10.78
C LEU A 392 23.11 26.91 -10.43
N CYS A 393 22.32 26.82 -9.36
CA CYS A 393 21.46 27.89 -8.86
C CYS A 393 22.00 28.44 -7.53
N GLN A 394 21.52 29.62 -7.11
CA GLN A 394 21.88 30.24 -5.83
C GLN A 394 23.40 30.42 -5.67
N GLY A 395 24.06 31.02 -6.67
CA GLY A 395 25.51 31.16 -6.72
C GLY A 395 26.28 29.83 -6.81
N GLY A 396 25.60 28.74 -7.18
CA GLY A 396 26.14 27.38 -7.21
C GLY A 396 26.01 26.60 -5.90
N ALA A 397 25.39 27.18 -4.86
CA ALA A 397 25.14 26.50 -3.59
C ALA A 397 24.02 25.45 -3.66
N GLN A 398 23.08 25.58 -4.62
CA GLN A 398 21.99 24.64 -4.85
C GLN A 398 22.09 24.09 -6.29
N PRO A 399 22.82 23.00 -6.53
CA PRO A 399 22.83 22.33 -7.83
C PRO A 399 21.49 21.60 -8.06
N ALA A 400 20.96 21.71 -9.28
CA ALA A 400 19.85 20.90 -9.77
C ALA A 400 20.36 19.98 -10.89
N PHE A 401 20.28 18.68 -10.64
CA PHE A 401 20.68 17.60 -11.53
C PHE A 401 19.46 17.13 -12.32
N GLY A 402 19.38 17.49 -13.60
CA GLY A 402 18.48 16.78 -14.52
C GLY A 402 18.97 15.36 -14.65
N VAL A 403 18.17 14.38 -14.25
CA VAL A 403 18.54 12.96 -14.17
C VAL A 403 17.47 12.07 -14.76
N ASN A 404 17.82 10.81 -15.04
CA ASN A 404 16.88 9.72 -15.26
C ASN A 404 17.26 8.51 -14.36
N PHE A 405 16.37 8.13 -13.45
CA PHE A 405 16.55 7.06 -12.46
C PHE A 405 16.04 5.70 -12.92
N ARG A 406 16.64 4.64 -12.38
CA ARG A 406 16.18 3.27 -12.64
C ARG A 406 14.77 2.99 -12.11
N TYR A 407 14.44 3.56 -10.96
CA TYR A 407 13.18 3.37 -10.25
C TYR A 407 12.47 4.70 -10.09
N ASP A 408 11.15 4.67 -9.92
CA ASP A 408 10.38 5.86 -9.61
C ASP A 408 10.62 6.28 -8.15
N ILE A 409 11.15 7.49 -7.96
CA ILE A 409 11.49 8.08 -6.65
C ILE A 409 10.26 8.31 -5.74
N ARG A 410 9.04 8.20 -6.27
CA ARG A 410 7.77 8.23 -5.53
C ARG A 410 7.42 6.88 -4.89
N THR A 411 8.02 5.78 -5.35
CA THR A 411 7.69 4.41 -4.92
C THR A 411 8.55 3.94 -3.74
N ALA A 412 8.16 2.84 -3.09
CA ALA A 412 8.80 2.33 -1.87
C ALA A 412 10.14 1.59 -2.12
N THR A 413 11.06 2.20 -2.87
CA THR A 413 12.42 1.68 -3.19
C THR A 413 13.49 2.32 -2.28
N SER A 414 13.24 2.23 -0.96
CA SER A 414 14.04 2.87 0.09
C SER A 414 15.49 2.38 0.18
N ASP A 415 15.76 1.20 -0.37
CA ASP A 415 17.06 0.55 -0.51
C ASP A 415 17.92 1.13 -1.64
N TYR A 416 17.30 1.72 -2.68
CA TYR A 416 17.99 2.43 -3.76
C TYR A 416 18.21 3.92 -3.43
N PHE A 417 17.13 4.64 -3.09
CA PHE A 417 17.20 6.10 -2.99
C PHE A 417 17.91 6.60 -1.72
N ASN A 418 17.78 5.92 -0.56
CA ASN A 418 18.43 6.40 0.66
C ASN A 418 19.97 6.37 0.57
N PRO A 419 20.64 5.29 0.10
CA PRO A 419 22.09 5.29 -0.09
C PRO A 419 22.56 6.36 -1.09
N LEU A 420 21.86 6.52 -2.22
CA LEU A 420 22.16 7.53 -3.23
C LEU A 420 22.06 8.95 -2.65
N ILE A 421 20.95 9.29 -2.00
CA ILE A 421 20.74 10.61 -1.40
C ILE A 421 21.84 10.93 -0.37
N LEU A 422 22.20 9.97 0.50
CA LEU A 422 23.27 10.15 1.49
C LEU A 422 24.66 10.32 0.86
N ALA A 423 24.95 9.56 -0.21
CA ALA A 423 26.21 9.66 -0.92
C ALA A 423 26.32 10.98 -1.70
N MET A 424 25.25 11.41 -2.38
CA MET A 424 25.20 12.67 -3.12
C MET A 424 25.32 13.86 -2.17
N PHE A 425 24.66 13.79 -1.03
CA PHE A 425 24.76 14.79 0.02
C PHE A 425 26.19 14.91 0.56
N LYS A 426 26.88 13.78 0.76
CA LYS A 426 28.29 13.75 1.17
C LYS A 426 29.22 14.34 0.10
N ALA A 427 28.99 14.03 -1.17
CA ALA A 427 29.77 14.58 -2.29
C ALA A 427 29.51 16.08 -2.50
N ASN A 428 28.28 16.54 -2.27
CA ASN A 428 27.87 17.94 -2.30
C ASN A 428 28.32 18.75 -1.07
N ALA A 429 29.46 18.41 -0.47
CA ALA A 429 30.00 19.07 0.73
C ALA A 429 28.99 19.24 1.89
N ARG A 430 27.97 18.38 1.98
CA ARG A 430 26.82 18.48 2.90
C ARG A 430 25.93 19.71 2.69
N GLN A 431 25.72 20.11 1.43
CA GLN A 431 24.77 21.14 1.00
C GLN A 431 23.54 20.51 0.34
N GLY A 432 22.46 21.29 0.23
CA GLY A 432 21.25 20.87 -0.49
C GLY A 432 21.49 20.73 -1.99
N PHE A 433 20.68 19.90 -2.65
CA PHE A 433 20.68 19.70 -4.10
C PHE A 433 19.29 19.28 -4.57
N ALA A 434 19.04 19.26 -5.88
CA ALA A 434 17.82 18.71 -6.45
C ALA A 434 18.12 17.69 -7.55
N PHE A 435 17.24 16.72 -7.70
CA PHE A 435 17.14 15.81 -8.83
C PHE A 435 15.87 16.15 -9.61
N LEU A 436 15.97 16.35 -10.91
CA LEU A 436 14.82 16.46 -11.80
C LEU A 436 14.79 15.24 -12.70
N GLU A 437 13.93 14.26 -12.37
CA GLU A 437 13.63 13.12 -13.24
C GLU A 437 12.99 13.64 -14.53
N THR A 438 13.73 13.62 -15.64
CA THR A 438 13.31 14.33 -16.85
C THR A 438 12.24 13.57 -17.66
N ARG A 439 12.09 12.26 -17.45
CA ARG A 439 11.05 11.44 -18.11
C ARG A 439 9.68 11.59 -17.45
N ASP A 440 9.62 11.36 -16.14
CA ASP A 440 8.38 11.43 -15.36
C ASP A 440 8.03 12.84 -14.90
N ALA A 441 8.90 13.82 -15.21
CA ALA A 441 8.79 15.21 -14.79
C ALA A 441 8.63 15.36 -13.26
N VAL A 442 9.53 14.71 -12.49
CA VAL A 442 9.51 14.70 -11.03
C VAL A 442 10.74 15.41 -10.46
N LEU A 443 10.53 16.50 -9.72
CA LEU A 443 11.59 17.26 -9.05
C LEU A 443 11.71 16.84 -7.57
N ALA A 444 12.72 16.04 -7.25
CA ALA A 444 13.09 15.69 -5.89
C ALA A 444 14.14 16.66 -5.32
N THR A 445 13.76 17.52 -4.38
CA THR A 445 14.68 18.46 -3.70
C THR A 445 15.15 17.88 -2.36
N ILE A 446 16.47 17.75 -2.21
CA ILE A 446 17.15 17.29 -1.00
C ILE A 446 17.78 18.49 -0.29
N SER A 447 17.51 18.66 1.00
CA SER A 447 18.11 19.73 1.81
C SER A 447 18.48 19.24 3.21
N LEU A 448 19.37 19.96 3.89
CA LEU A 448 19.51 19.79 5.34
C LEU A 448 18.29 20.35 6.03
N LYS A 449 17.67 19.52 6.87
CA LYS A 449 16.63 19.92 7.81
C LYS A 449 17.24 20.39 9.13
N ASP A 450 18.29 19.69 9.55
CA ASP A 450 19.17 20.02 10.67
C ASP A 450 20.58 19.46 10.37
N ASN A 451 21.51 19.42 11.33
CA ASN A 451 22.89 18.94 11.08
C ASN A 451 23.05 17.41 10.96
N ARG A 452 21.96 16.64 11.06
CA ARG A 452 21.90 15.16 11.06
C ARG A 452 20.78 14.58 10.19
N THR A 453 19.77 15.38 9.85
CA THR A 453 18.57 14.95 9.12
C THR A 453 18.50 15.60 7.75
N LEU A 454 18.30 14.79 6.71
CA LEU A 454 17.95 15.26 5.36
C LEU A 454 16.44 15.37 5.22
N SER A 455 15.98 16.45 4.60
CA SER A 455 14.63 16.58 4.06
C SER A 455 14.65 16.18 2.59
N LEU A 456 13.66 15.41 2.16
CA LEU A 456 13.38 15.09 0.77
C LEU A 456 11.96 15.60 0.48
N SER A 457 11.84 16.54 -0.45
CA SER A 457 10.58 16.98 -1.04
C SER A 457 10.53 16.45 -2.47
N ILE A 458 9.36 16.03 -2.96
CA ILE A 458 9.17 15.49 -4.30
C ILE A 458 7.97 16.19 -4.92
N ASP A 459 8.21 17.04 -5.92
CA ASP A 459 7.18 17.75 -6.67
C ASP A 459 6.98 17.08 -8.04
N GLU A 460 5.74 16.95 -8.52
CA GLU A 460 5.52 16.74 -9.96
C GLU A 460 5.50 18.10 -10.66
N VAL A 461 6.29 18.25 -11.72
CA VAL A 461 6.43 19.48 -12.48
C VAL A 461 5.85 19.29 -13.89
N THR A 462 5.28 20.34 -14.46
CA THR A 462 4.83 20.27 -15.86
C THR A 462 6.07 20.14 -16.75
N PRO A 463 6.20 19.09 -17.57
CA PRO A 463 7.29 19.03 -18.54
C PRO A 463 7.19 20.22 -19.49
N PRO A 464 8.32 20.85 -19.88
CA PRO A 464 8.29 21.92 -20.86
C PRO A 464 7.66 21.38 -22.13
N ALA A 465 6.71 22.14 -22.68
CA ALA A 465 5.97 21.73 -23.88
C ALA A 465 6.95 21.26 -24.95
N ALA A 466 6.73 20.05 -25.47
CA ALA A 466 7.47 19.57 -26.64
C ALA A 466 7.37 20.66 -27.74
N PRO A 467 8.46 20.95 -28.47
CA PRO A 467 8.47 22.01 -29.48
C PRO A 467 7.28 21.79 -30.43
N ALA A 468 6.43 22.81 -30.53
CA ALA A 468 5.08 22.63 -31.04
C ALA A 468 5.03 22.29 -32.54
N ASP A 469 4.50 21.13 -32.87
CA ASP A 469 4.06 20.80 -34.23
C ASP A 469 2.77 21.59 -34.60
N ASP A 470 2.65 21.96 -35.89
CA ASP A 470 1.72 22.96 -36.43
C ASP A 470 0.21 22.65 -36.14
N PRO A 471 -0.50 23.50 -35.38
CA PRO A 471 -1.89 23.24 -34.98
C PRO A 471 -2.90 23.59 -36.07
N LYS A 472 -3.23 22.62 -36.94
CA LYS A 472 -4.38 22.70 -37.87
C LYS A 472 -5.21 21.42 -37.98
N ALA A 473 -6.11 21.18 -37.02
CA ALA A 473 -7.37 20.47 -37.29
C ALA A 473 -8.45 20.72 -36.23
N ASN A 474 -9.59 21.26 -36.69
CA ASN A 474 -10.94 20.97 -36.20
C ASN A 474 -11.33 21.28 -34.74
N GLY A 475 -12.04 22.40 -34.55
CA GLY A 475 -13.05 22.51 -33.49
C GLY A 475 -14.47 22.34 -34.04
N LYS A 476 -15.45 22.05 -33.17
CA LYS A 476 -16.82 22.62 -33.23
C LYS A 476 -17.76 22.19 -32.08
N GLU A 477 -18.30 23.21 -31.41
CA GLU A 477 -19.74 23.43 -31.12
C GLU A 477 -20.63 22.26 -30.64
N GLY A 478 -20.79 22.17 -29.30
CA GLY A 478 -22.06 22.38 -28.56
C GLY A 478 -23.39 21.76 -29.02
N LEU A 479 -24.07 21.07 -28.09
CA LEU A 479 -25.48 20.70 -28.21
C LEU A 479 -26.18 20.61 -26.83
N THR A 480 -27.29 21.36 -26.68
CA THR A 480 -28.12 21.44 -25.46
C THR A 480 -29.33 20.52 -25.59
N ILE A 481 -29.73 19.82 -24.52
CA ILE A 481 -30.98 19.03 -24.48
C ILE A 481 -31.78 19.29 -23.20
N GLU A 482 -33.02 19.74 -23.35
CA GLU A 482 -34.02 19.87 -22.27
C GLU A 482 -34.50 18.49 -21.77
N ARG A 483 -34.85 18.39 -20.48
CA ARG A 483 -35.39 17.15 -19.90
C ARG A 483 -36.73 17.44 -19.21
N GLN A 484 -37.82 16.92 -19.78
CA GLN A 484 -39.15 16.98 -19.15
C GLN A 484 -39.23 16.04 -17.93
N GLY A 485 -39.85 16.51 -16.85
CA GLY A 485 -39.90 15.80 -15.58
C GLY A 485 -40.99 14.73 -15.49
N ARG A 486 -40.78 13.78 -14.57
CA ARG A 486 -41.85 12.95 -14.00
C ARG A 486 -41.93 13.24 -12.51
N GLN A 487 -43.09 13.73 -12.09
CA GLN A 487 -43.48 13.89 -10.69
C GLN A 487 -43.89 12.53 -10.14
N GLN A 488 -43.46 12.20 -8.91
CA GLN A 488 -43.84 10.97 -8.23
C GLN A 488 -44.17 11.31 -6.77
N ASP A 489 -45.46 11.31 -6.45
CA ASP A 489 -45.96 11.72 -5.15
C ASP A 489 -45.76 10.59 -4.12
N ASN A 490 -45.11 10.92 -2.99
CA ASN A 490 -45.02 10.05 -1.82
C ASN A 490 -45.43 10.86 -0.57
N ALA A 491 -46.58 10.52 0.02
CA ALA A 491 -47.04 11.12 1.27
C ALA A 491 -46.63 10.22 2.46
N ALA A 492 -45.94 10.81 3.44
CA ALA A 492 -45.54 10.11 4.67
C ALA A 492 -46.63 10.18 5.75
N PRO A 493 -46.81 9.13 6.58
CA PRO A 493 -47.70 9.17 7.74
C PRO A 493 -47.04 9.84 8.95
N THR A 494 -47.84 10.56 9.74
CA THR A 494 -47.40 11.31 10.93
C THR A 494 -47.17 10.37 12.14
N PRO A 495 -46.12 10.56 12.95
CA PRO A 495 -45.89 9.76 14.16
C PRO A 495 -46.70 10.25 15.36
N GLY A 496 -47.11 9.32 16.24
CA GLY A 496 -47.75 9.64 17.51
C GLY A 496 -47.69 8.50 18.53
N GLY A 497 -47.30 8.82 19.77
CA GLY A 497 -47.23 7.89 20.91
C GLY A 497 -45.80 7.63 21.37
N LYS A 498 -45.41 8.20 22.52
CA LYS A 498 -44.04 8.10 23.09
C LYS A 498 -43.87 7.03 24.18
N ASP A 499 -44.95 6.33 24.55
CA ASP A 499 -44.98 5.46 25.73
C ASP A 499 -44.94 3.95 25.39
N THR A 500 -44.62 3.59 24.13
CA THR A 500 -44.56 2.20 23.65
C THR A 500 -43.18 1.77 23.12
N GLU A 501 -42.21 2.68 23.02
CA GLU A 501 -40.87 2.34 22.49
C GLU A 501 -40.03 1.53 23.49
N ASP A 502 -40.03 1.88 24.78
CA ASP A 502 -39.20 1.19 25.80
C ASP A 502 -39.52 -0.31 25.94
N THR A 503 -40.80 -0.71 25.88
CA THR A 503 -41.19 -2.12 25.93
C THR A 503 -40.87 -2.86 24.63
N ALA A 504 -41.05 -2.22 23.47
CA ALA A 504 -40.70 -2.80 22.19
C ALA A 504 -39.19 -3.00 22.04
N GLN A 505 -38.36 -2.08 22.55
CA GLN A 505 -36.91 -2.20 22.54
C GLN A 505 -36.42 -3.32 23.47
N ALA A 506 -37.00 -3.47 24.67
CA ALA A 506 -36.66 -4.56 25.58
C ALA A 506 -36.97 -5.95 24.99
N ASP A 507 -38.13 -6.13 24.36
CA ASP A 507 -38.51 -7.38 23.69
C ASP A 507 -37.63 -7.66 22.45
N TRP A 508 -37.27 -6.63 21.69
CA TRP A 508 -36.32 -6.71 20.57
C TRP A 508 -34.93 -7.16 21.01
N GLU A 509 -34.37 -6.57 22.07
CA GLU A 509 -33.08 -6.98 22.62
C GLU A 509 -33.08 -8.43 23.08
N ALA A 510 -34.15 -8.91 23.71
CA ALA A 510 -34.30 -10.31 24.13
C ALA A 510 -34.31 -11.29 22.95
N VAL A 511 -34.77 -10.85 21.77
CA VAL A 511 -34.72 -11.63 20.51
C VAL A 511 -33.34 -11.58 19.85
N LEU A 512 -32.52 -10.54 20.09
CA LEU A 512 -31.19 -10.38 19.49
C LEU A 512 -30.03 -10.98 20.29
N ARG A 513 -30.10 -11.01 21.62
CA ARG A 513 -28.98 -11.44 22.47
C ARG A 513 -28.48 -12.88 22.13
N PRO A 514 -27.17 -13.15 22.28
CA PRO A 514 -26.64 -14.50 22.34
C PRO A 514 -27.43 -15.38 23.31
N ARG A 515 -27.63 -16.65 22.96
CA ARG A 515 -28.32 -17.62 23.81
C ARG A 515 -27.32 -18.64 24.33
N ASN A 516 -27.43 -18.97 25.61
CA ASN A 516 -26.73 -20.10 26.16
C ASN A 516 -27.48 -21.40 25.78
N PHE A 517 -26.89 -22.19 24.89
CA PHE A 517 -27.38 -23.53 24.53
C PHE A 517 -26.72 -24.62 25.40
N GLY A 518 -25.63 -24.30 26.09
CA GLY A 518 -24.88 -25.25 26.89
C GLY A 518 -24.16 -26.29 26.05
N VAL A 519 -24.05 -27.50 26.60
CA VAL A 519 -23.39 -28.65 25.94
C VAL A 519 -24.33 -29.24 24.89
N LEU A 520 -23.92 -29.14 23.62
CA LEU A 520 -24.62 -29.72 22.47
C LEU A 520 -24.12 -31.14 22.14
N PHE A 521 -22.85 -31.42 22.47
CA PHE A 521 -22.21 -32.72 22.31
C PHE A 521 -21.32 -32.99 23.52
N ASP A 522 -21.43 -34.17 24.12
CA ASP A 522 -20.79 -34.57 25.39
C ASP A 522 -19.90 -35.83 25.27
N GLY A 523 -19.61 -36.27 24.03
CA GLY A 523 -18.88 -37.50 23.78
C GLY A 523 -19.74 -38.77 23.79
N LYS A 524 -21.05 -38.67 24.08
CA LYS A 524 -21.94 -39.83 24.33
C LYS A 524 -23.13 -39.89 23.40
N SER A 525 -23.74 -38.75 23.06
CA SER A 525 -24.87 -38.69 22.12
C SER A 525 -24.67 -37.67 21.00
N LEU A 526 -25.29 -37.93 19.85
CA LEU A 526 -25.35 -37.04 18.70
C LEU A 526 -26.73 -36.37 18.55
N ASP A 527 -27.62 -36.39 19.55
CA ASP A 527 -29.02 -35.94 19.41
C ASP A 527 -29.19 -34.49 18.89
N ALA A 528 -28.26 -33.58 19.22
CA ALA A 528 -28.27 -32.20 18.72
C ALA A 528 -27.60 -32.01 17.34
N PHE A 529 -27.05 -33.08 16.76
CA PHE A 529 -26.17 -33.07 15.59
C PHE A 529 -26.59 -34.09 14.53
N ARG A 530 -26.04 -33.95 13.32
CA ARG A 530 -26.13 -34.93 12.23
C ARG A 530 -24.73 -35.18 11.70
N GLY A 531 -24.36 -36.46 11.56
CA GLY A 531 -23.12 -36.83 10.91
C GLY A 531 -23.15 -36.56 9.41
N PHE A 532 -22.04 -36.14 8.83
CA PHE A 532 -21.90 -35.90 7.39
C PHE A 532 -20.55 -36.38 6.85
N GLY A 533 -20.52 -36.61 5.53
CA GLY A 533 -19.31 -36.92 4.77
C GLY A 533 -19.36 -36.27 3.38
N PHE A 534 -18.29 -35.58 2.98
CA PHE A 534 -18.16 -34.95 1.65
C PHE A 534 -16.83 -35.29 0.99
N GLN A 535 -16.80 -35.28 -0.36
CA GLN A 535 -15.59 -35.40 -1.20
C GLN A 535 -14.69 -36.63 -0.90
N GLY A 536 -15.30 -37.74 -0.46
CA GLY A 536 -14.61 -38.97 -0.03
C GLY A 536 -14.75 -39.25 1.48
N GLY A 537 -15.35 -38.33 2.24
CA GLY A 537 -15.74 -38.56 3.62
C GLY A 537 -16.98 -39.46 3.71
N ASP A 538 -16.98 -40.37 4.69
CA ASP A 538 -18.10 -41.24 5.03
C ASP A 538 -18.21 -41.32 6.56
N PHE A 539 -19.23 -40.67 7.13
CA PHE A 539 -19.43 -40.61 8.57
C PHE A 539 -19.61 -42.00 9.21
N ALA A 540 -20.31 -42.92 8.53
CA ALA A 540 -20.60 -44.24 9.09
C ALA A 540 -19.36 -45.16 9.10
N ALA A 541 -18.42 -44.95 8.17
CA ALA A 541 -17.18 -45.71 8.09
C ALA A 541 -16.01 -45.06 8.87
N GLN A 542 -16.00 -43.74 8.99
CA GLN A 542 -14.84 -42.97 9.48
C GLN A 542 -15.04 -42.34 10.86
N ALA A 543 -16.27 -42.28 11.41
CA ALA A 543 -16.54 -41.73 12.74
C ALA A 543 -17.16 -42.79 13.67
N ARG A 544 -16.69 -42.85 14.92
CA ARG A 544 -17.23 -43.75 15.95
C ARG A 544 -17.29 -43.08 17.32
N LEU A 545 -18.37 -43.31 18.06
CA LEU A 545 -18.44 -42.94 19.48
C LEU A 545 -17.69 -43.99 20.30
N ALA A 546 -16.63 -43.60 21.00
CA ALA A 546 -15.79 -44.47 21.82
C ALA A 546 -15.11 -43.67 22.95
N GLY A 547 -15.17 -44.16 24.19
CA GLY A 547 -14.39 -43.57 25.30
C GLY A 547 -14.73 -42.12 25.66
N GLU A 548 -16.03 -41.80 25.65
CA GLU A 548 -16.56 -40.43 25.86
C GLU A 548 -16.02 -39.42 24.83
N ALA A 549 -15.88 -39.87 23.58
CA ALA A 549 -15.46 -39.06 22.44
C ALA A 549 -16.05 -39.59 21.13
N LEU A 550 -16.09 -38.73 20.11
CA LEU A 550 -16.27 -39.07 18.71
C LEU A 550 -14.88 -39.11 18.05
N ASP A 551 -14.37 -40.32 17.85
CA ASP A 551 -13.11 -40.59 17.14
C ASP A 551 -13.39 -40.61 15.63
N ILE A 552 -12.97 -39.55 14.94
CA ILE A 552 -13.06 -39.40 13.49
C ILE A 552 -11.68 -39.66 12.89
N ALA A 553 -11.55 -40.65 12.01
CA ALA A 553 -10.31 -41.02 11.36
C ALA A 553 -10.51 -41.15 9.84
N ILE A 554 -9.93 -40.21 9.09
CA ILE A 554 -9.90 -40.20 7.63
C ILE A 554 -8.61 -40.90 7.18
N PRO A 555 -8.68 -42.05 6.48
CA PRO A 555 -7.50 -42.75 6.00
C PRO A 555 -6.84 -42.02 4.81
N ASP A 556 -5.61 -42.40 4.49
CA ASP A 556 -4.94 -41.93 3.28
C ASP A 556 -5.72 -42.31 2.01
N LYS A 557 -5.48 -41.60 0.90
CA LYS A 557 -6.14 -41.84 -0.40
C LYS A 557 -7.65 -41.56 -0.43
N SER A 558 -8.22 -40.93 0.61
CA SER A 558 -9.64 -40.54 0.69
C SER A 558 -10.00 -39.25 -0.11
N GLY A 559 -9.22 -38.84 -1.11
CA GLY A 559 -9.51 -37.64 -1.90
C GLY A 559 -9.41 -36.35 -1.08
N TRP A 560 -10.47 -35.55 -1.07
CA TRP A 560 -10.59 -34.33 -0.24
C TRP A 560 -11.60 -34.53 0.89
N ALA A 561 -11.64 -35.74 1.44
CA ALA A 561 -12.60 -36.16 2.46
C ALA A 561 -12.73 -35.15 3.60
N LYS A 562 -13.99 -34.80 3.88
CA LYS A 562 -14.41 -34.02 5.06
C LYS A 562 -15.45 -34.84 5.80
N THR A 563 -15.21 -35.13 7.08
CA THR A 563 -16.11 -35.94 7.90
C THR A 563 -16.26 -35.33 9.27
N GLY A 564 -17.51 -35.20 9.73
CA GLY A 564 -17.82 -34.52 10.99
C GLY A 564 -19.30 -34.44 11.28
N ILE A 565 -19.66 -33.51 12.17
CA ILE A 565 -21.01 -33.32 12.68
C ILE A 565 -21.49 -31.90 12.42
N VAL A 566 -22.78 -31.72 12.10
CA VAL A 566 -23.42 -30.41 11.92
C VAL A 566 -24.69 -30.29 12.77
N SER A 567 -24.90 -29.15 13.42
CA SER A 567 -26.01 -28.95 14.36
C SER A 567 -27.37 -29.08 13.66
N ALA A 568 -28.34 -29.73 14.32
CA ALA A 568 -29.66 -30.00 13.75
C ALA A 568 -30.53 -28.74 13.55
N ALA A 569 -30.15 -27.63 14.18
CA ALA A 569 -30.75 -26.29 14.06
C ALA A 569 -29.66 -25.21 14.14
N PRO A 570 -29.95 -23.93 13.82
CA PRO A 570 -29.02 -22.83 14.06
C PRO A 570 -28.80 -22.62 15.58
N VAL A 571 -27.57 -22.81 16.03
CA VAL A 571 -27.16 -22.74 17.45
C VAL A 571 -26.14 -21.64 17.72
N VAL A 572 -25.45 -21.14 16.69
CA VAL A 572 -24.51 -20.02 16.83
C VAL A 572 -25.21 -18.75 16.37
N ARG A 573 -24.97 -17.65 17.09
CA ARG A 573 -25.38 -16.31 16.69
C ARG A 573 -24.23 -15.34 16.86
N MET A 574 -24.00 -14.49 15.87
CA MET A 574 -23.11 -13.35 16.03
C MET A 574 -23.74 -12.30 16.97
N PRO A 575 -23.04 -11.80 18.00
CA PRO A 575 -23.56 -10.68 18.77
C PRO A 575 -23.66 -9.41 17.90
N TYR A 576 -24.46 -8.44 18.36
CA TYR A 576 -24.56 -7.13 17.72
C TYR A 576 -23.51 -6.16 18.34
N PRO A 577 -23.04 -5.14 17.60
CA PRO A 577 -22.14 -4.12 18.14
C PRO A 577 -22.67 -3.48 19.43
N GLY A 578 -21.85 -3.47 20.48
CA GLY A 578 -22.22 -2.97 21.80
C GLY A 578 -22.96 -3.96 22.71
N SER A 579 -23.17 -5.22 22.29
CA SER A 579 -23.65 -6.27 23.20
C SER A 579 -22.66 -6.48 24.36
N PRO A 580 -23.11 -6.68 25.61
CA PRO A 580 -22.23 -7.06 26.73
C PRO A 580 -21.88 -8.55 26.74
N LEU A 581 -22.33 -9.31 25.73
CA LEU A 581 -22.16 -10.77 25.64
C LEU A 581 -21.47 -11.15 24.33
N ALA A 582 -20.45 -11.99 24.41
CA ALA A 582 -19.90 -12.73 23.28
C ALA A 582 -20.60 -14.10 23.15
N THR A 583 -20.48 -14.72 21.97
CA THR A 583 -20.88 -16.11 21.75
C THR A 583 -19.63 -16.98 21.78
N GLU A 584 -19.50 -17.83 22.80
CA GLU A 584 -18.44 -18.83 22.91
C GLU A 584 -18.88 -20.12 22.22
N ILE A 585 -18.10 -20.60 21.26
CA ILE A 585 -18.14 -21.99 20.78
C ILE A 585 -16.98 -22.71 21.44
N ALA A 586 -17.26 -23.57 22.41
CA ALA A 586 -16.24 -24.33 23.11
C ALA A 586 -16.14 -25.75 22.55
N VAL A 587 -14.92 -26.16 22.19
CA VAL A 587 -14.61 -27.47 21.62
C VAL A 587 -13.55 -28.14 22.48
N ALA A 588 -13.89 -29.25 23.13
CA ALA A 588 -12.90 -30.09 23.82
C ALA A 588 -12.46 -31.23 22.89
N ALA A 589 -11.16 -31.36 22.64
CA ALA A 589 -10.60 -32.39 21.78
C ALA A 589 -9.21 -32.84 22.25
N THR A 590 -8.79 -34.05 21.86
CA THR A 590 -7.40 -34.52 22.09
C THR A 590 -6.52 -34.15 20.90
N LEU A 591 -5.43 -33.41 21.15
CA LEU A 591 -4.64 -32.71 20.13
C LEU A 591 -3.24 -33.31 19.88
N ASP A 592 -2.95 -34.48 20.46
CA ASP A 592 -1.60 -35.08 20.41
C ASP A 592 -1.23 -35.78 19.10
N ALA A 593 -2.17 -36.06 18.21
CA ALA A 593 -1.85 -36.76 16.95
C ALA A 593 -1.16 -35.80 15.96
N PRO A 594 -0.17 -36.27 15.18
CA PRO A 594 0.53 -35.42 14.21
C PRO A 594 -0.35 -35.02 13.01
N ASP A 595 -1.45 -35.74 12.79
CA ASP A 595 -2.49 -35.52 11.79
C ASP A 595 -3.78 -34.94 12.41
N THR A 596 -3.71 -34.34 13.61
CA THR A 596 -4.86 -33.65 14.21
C THR A 596 -5.18 -32.37 13.44
N HIS A 597 -6.35 -32.37 12.79
CA HIS A 597 -6.94 -31.16 12.20
C HIS A 597 -8.36 -30.96 12.74
N LEU A 598 -8.62 -29.79 13.31
CA LEU A 598 -9.93 -29.33 13.77
C LEU A 598 -10.45 -28.27 12.81
N MET A 599 -11.63 -28.51 12.24
CA MET A 599 -12.30 -27.56 11.34
C MET A 599 -13.65 -27.16 11.94
N ILE A 600 -13.95 -25.86 11.91
CA ILE A 600 -15.25 -25.29 12.25
C ILE A 600 -15.81 -24.59 11.01
N ALA A 601 -17.10 -24.79 10.71
CA ALA A 601 -17.82 -24.00 9.72
C ALA A 601 -19.14 -23.49 10.30
N LEU A 602 -19.41 -22.21 10.08
CA LEU A 602 -20.65 -21.52 10.41
C LEU A 602 -21.41 -21.30 9.11
N ALA A 603 -22.51 -22.03 8.93
CA ALA A 603 -23.31 -22.03 7.70
C ALA A 603 -24.73 -21.53 7.98
N PRO A 604 -25.32 -20.68 7.12
CA PRO A 604 -26.73 -20.32 7.22
C PRO A 604 -27.62 -21.55 6.91
N ASP A 605 -28.86 -21.54 7.41
CA ASP A 605 -29.84 -22.62 7.27
C ASP A 605 -30.02 -23.09 5.80
N SER A 606 -30.05 -22.15 4.86
CA SER A 606 -30.16 -22.41 3.41
C SER A 606 -28.93 -23.12 2.79
N LYS A 607 -27.84 -23.29 3.55
CA LYS A 607 -26.56 -23.85 3.08
C LYS A 607 -26.02 -25.00 3.92
N VAL A 608 -26.71 -25.38 5.01
CA VAL A 608 -26.28 -26.44 5.95
C VAL A 608 -26.10 -27.82 5.30
N ALA A 609 -26.76 -28.08 4.16
CA ALA A 609 -26.68 -29.35 3.43
C ALA A 609 -25.59 -29.38 2.34
N GLU A 610 -24.88 -28.27 2.09
CA GLU A 610 -23.77 -28.20 1.15
C GLU A 610 -22.46 -28.66 1.81
N ASP A 611 -21.41 -28.93 1.01
CA ASP A 611 -20.06 -29.14 1.53
C ASP A 611 -19.69 -27.95 2.44
N PRO A 612 -19.16 -28.16 3.67
CA PRO A 612 -18.87 -27.07 4.59
C PRO A 612 -17.89 -26.03 4.03
N TRP A 613 -17.10 -26.36 3.01
CA TRP A 613 -16.26 -25.40 2.28
C TRP A 613 -17.04 -24.53 1.27
N ASN A 614 -18.16 -25.01 0.75
CA ASN A 614 -19.00 -24.25 -0.19
C ASN A 614 -20.13 -23.48 0.55
N GLY A 615 -20.60 -24.04 1.66
CA GLY A 615 -21.76 -23.54 2.41
C GLY A 615 -21.46 -22.50 3.50
N PHE A 616 -20.21 -22.27 3.88
CA PHE A 616 -19.88 -21.38 5.00
C PHE A 616 -20.13 -19.89 4.75
N GLU A 617 -20.33 -19.16 5.84
CA GLU A 617 -20.14 -17.71 5.93
C GLU A 617 -18.90 -17.36 6.75
N VAL A 618 -18.57 -18.16 7.78
CA VAL A 618 -17.27 -18.15 8.47
C VAL A 618 -16.76 -19.59 8.57
N HIS A 619 -15.48 -19.82 8.30
CA HIS A 619 -14.78 -21.10 8.37
C HIS A 619 -13.46 -20.93 9.10
N VAL A 620 -13.10 -21.89 9.94
CA VAL A 620 -11.87 -21.88 10.73
C VAL A 620 -11.22 -23.25 10.63
N ALA A 621 -9.99 -23.27 10.14
CA ALA A 621 -9.11 -24.43 10.13
C ALA A 621 -8.04 -24.28 11.20
N ILE A 622 -7.86 -25.30 12.04
CA ILE A 622 -6.76 -25.41 13.00
C ILE A 622 -6.06 -26.74 12.76
N ARG A 623 -4.74 -26.71 12.58
CA ARG A 623 -3.94 -27.91 12.29
C ARG A 623 -2.61 -27.89 13.03
N ARG A 624 -2.18 -29.05 13.50
CA ARG A 624 -0.80 -29.24 13.93
C ARG A 624 0.11 -29.32 12.71
N HIS A 625 1.25 -28.67 12.77
CA HIS A 625 2.29 -28.78 11.75
C HIS A 625 3.45 -29.67 12.21
N GLN A 626 4.30 -30.13 11.29
CA GLN A 626 5.35 -31.13 11.56
C GLN A 626 6.47 -30.62 12.47
N ASP A 627 6.66 -29.30 12.55
CA ASP A 627 7.54 -28.62 13.51
C ASP A 627 6.97 -28.54 14.93
N GLY A 628 5.73 -29.02 15.13
CA GLY A 628 5.01 -28.97 16.40
C GLY A 628 4.25 -27.66 16.63
N ALA A 629 4.31 -26.68 15.72
CA ALA A 629 3.53 -25.46 15.82
C ALA A 629 2.07 -25.69 15.40
N GLY A 630 1.16 -24.88 15.94
CA GLY A 630 -0.21 -24.76 15.45
C GLY A 630 -0.26 -23.81 14.27
N ARG A 631 -1.11 -24.10 13.30
CA ARG A 631 -1.44 -23.17 12.22
C ARG A 631 -2.95 -22.99 12.16
N TYR A 632 -3.38 -21.75 11.99
CA TYR A 632 -4.78 -21.43 11.72
C TYR A 632 -4.97 -20.90 10.30
N ALA A 633 -6.18 -21.04 9.78
CA ALA A 633 -6.69 -20.26 8.66
C ALA A 633 -8.18 -19.95 8.92
N VAL A 634 -8.56 -18.69 8.80
CA VAL A 634 -9.92 -18.18 8.96
C VAL A 634 -10.36 -17.64 7.61
N HIS A 635 -11.43 -18.19 7.05
CA HIS A 635 -12.05 -17.73 5.82
C HIS A 635 -13.46 -17.22 6.10
N TYR A 636 -13.87 -16.11 5.50
CA TYR A 636 -15.25 -15.64 5.56
C TYR A 636 -15.71 -15.12 4.19
N ARG A 637 -17.00 -15.29 3.91
CA ARG A 637 -17.56 -14.99 2.58
C ARG A 637 -17.66 -13.47 2.39
N GLY A 638 -16.85 -12.93 1.48
CA GLY A 638 -16.85 -11.52 1.09
C GLY A 638 -15.46 -11.03 0.68
N GLU A 639 -14.40 -11.64 1.20
CA GLU A 639 -13.02 -11.23 0.90
C GLU A 639 -12.24 -12.23 0.03
N ARG A 640 -11.26 -11.67 -0.69
CA ARG A 640 -10.40 -12.39 -1.66
C ARG A 640 -9.27 -13.18 -0.97
N ARG A 641 -9.03 -12.96 0.32
CA ARG A 641 -8.12 -13.71 1.19
C ARG A 641 -8.76 -13.87 2.57
N GLY A 642 -8.46 -14.98 3.24
CA GLY A 642 -8.71 -15.13 4.67
C GLY A 642 -7.53 -14.61 5.49
N ALA A 643 -7.58 -14.79 6.81
CA ALA A 643 -6.42 -14.60 7.69
C ALA A 643 -5.81 -15.96 8.04
N ASP A 644 -4.50 -16.11 7.93
CA ASP A 644 -3.77 -17.30 8.39
C ASP A 644 -2.57 -16.91 9.26
N GLY A 645 -2.07 -17.86 10.03
CA GLY A 645 -0.97 -17.61 10.96
C GLY A 645 -0.54 -18.85 11.74
N VAL A 646 0.42 -18.64 12.64
CA VAL A 646 1.07 -19.68 13.44
C VAL A 646 0.90 -19.36 14.93
N PHE A 647 0.78 -20.39 15.77
CA PHE A 647 0.67 -20.25 17.22
C PHE A 647 1.27 -21.49 17.92
N PHE A 648 1.38 -21.46 19.25
CA PHE A 648 1.92 -22.58 20.03
C PHE A 648 0.86 -23.68 20.15
N TRP A 649 1.15 -24.88 19.64
CA TRP A 649 0.19 -26.00 19.67
C TRP A 649 0.00 -26.53 21.10
N PRO A 650 -1.22 -26.50 21.67
CA PRO A 650 -1.47 -27.06 22.98
C PRO A 650 -1.58 -28.59 22.90
N SER A 651 -0.97 -29.30 23.84
CA SER A 651 -0.92 -30.78 23.88
C SER A 651 -1.93 -31.38 24.86
N GLY A 652 -2.17 -32.69 24.74
CA GLY A 652 -3.15 -33.40 25.56
C GLY A 652 -4.60 -33.22 25.07
N THR A 653 -5.55 -33.48 25.98
CA THR A 653 -6.93 -33.06 25.84
C THR A 653 -7.04 -31.59 26.24
N GLN A 654 -7.59 -30.77 25.36
CA GLN A 654 -7.65 -29.32 25.48
C GLN A 654 -9.06 -28.81 25.20
N ARG A 655 -9.51 -27.81 25.96
CA ARG A 655 -10.70 -27.00 25.63
C ARG A 655 -10.26 -25.76 24.85
N LEU A 656 -10.63 -25.70 23.59
CA LEU A 656 -10.48 -24.52 22.73
C LEU A 656 -11.77 -23.72 22.73
N SER A 657 -11.67 -22.40 22.91
CA SER A 657 -12.82 -21.50 23.03
C SER A 657 -12.78 -20.47 21.90
N PHE A 658 -13.69 -20.59 20.94
CA PHE A 658 -13.82 -19.66 19.81
C PHE A 658 -14.87 -18.61 20.18
N LEU A 659 -14.43 -17.38 20.42
CA LEU A 659 -15.28 -16.27 20.81
C LEU A 659 -15.65 -15.45 19.57
N LEU A 660 -16.95 -15.36 19.30
CA LEU A 660 -17.52 -14.41 18.36
C LEU A 660 -17.95 -13.18 19.15
N THR A 661 -17.28 -12.05 18.91
CA THR A 661 -17.35 -10.89 19.79
C THR A 661 -18.30 -9.80 19.24
N PRO A 662 -18.86 -8.93 20.10
CA PRO A 662 -19.77 -7.85 19.69
C PRO A 662 -19.22 -6.91 18.62
N ASP A 663 -17.93 -6.63 18.69
CA ASP A 663 -17.12 -5.80 17.79
C ASP A 663 -16.71 -6.52 16.50
N GLN A 664 -17.37 -7.64 16.18
CA GLN A 664 -17.22 -8.38 14.92
C GLN A 664 -15.81 -8.98 14.75
N GLU A 665 -15.25 -9.57 15.81
CA GLU A 665 -14.01 -10.34 15.73
C GLU A 665 -14.27 -11.82 16.03
N LEU A 666 -13.34 -12.67 15.59
CA LEU A 666 -13.20 -14.05 15.98
C LEU A 666 -11.89 -14.20 16.75
N GLU A 667 -12.00 -14.50 18.05
CA GLU A 667 -10.87 -14.79 18.93
C GLU A 667 -10.84 -16.30 19.25
N LEU A 668 -9.65 -16.88 19.33
CA LEU A 668 -9.43 -18.24 19.82
C LEU A 668 -8.66 -18.20 21.15
N ARG A 669 -9.17 -18.87 22.18
CA ARG A 669 -8.47 -19.09 23.46
C ARG A 669 -8.23 -20.56 23.77
N ASP A 670 -7.16 -20.83 24.54
CA ASP A 670 -6.93 -22.11 25.21
C ASP A 670 -7.74 -22.28 26.52
N GLU A 671 -7.56 -23.40 27.21
CA GLU A 671 -8.27 -23.70 28.47
C GLU A 671 -7.85 -22.79 29.64
N ALA A 672 -6.65 -22.23 29.62
CA ALA A 672 -6.17 -21.25 30.59
C ALA A 672 -6.64 -19.82 30.27
N GLY A 673 -7.32 -19.63 29.13
CA GLY A 673 -7.81 -18.33 28.66
C GLY A 673 -6.76 -17.48 27.97
N ASN A 674 -5.63 -18.06 27.53
CA ASN A 674 -4.66 -17.35 26.69
C ASN A 674 -5.20 -17.25 25.25
N GLU A 675 -5.08 -16.07 24.64
CA GLU A 675 -5.34 -15.83 23.22
C GLU A 675 -4.31 -16.59 22.37
N LEU A 676 -4.80 -17.36 21.39
CA LEU A 676 -3.99 -18.06 20.40
C LEU A 676 -3.97 -17.31 19.07
N PHE A 677 -5.08 -16.64 18.71
CA PHE A 677 -5.17 -15.62 17.67
C PHE A 677 -6.48 -14.81 17.81
N THR A 678 -6.50 -13.63 17.22
CA THR A 678 -7.72 -12.83 16.98
C THR A 678 -7.75 -12.35 15.53
N VAL A 679 -8.91 -12.46 14.87
CA VAL A 679 -9.13 -12.08 13.47
C VAL A 679 -10.36 -11.18 13.36
N PRO A 680 -10.25 -9.94 12.82
CA PRO A 680 -11.42 -9.11 12.55
C PRO A 680 -12.22 -9.67 11.38
N LEU A 681 -13.54 -9.70 11.52
CA LEU A 681 -14.48 -10.05 10.47
C LEU A 681 -14.90 -8.76 9.77
N THR A 682 -14.32 -8.47 8.60
CA THR A 682 -14.50 -7.19 7.90
C THR A 682 -15.89 -6.98 7.29
N SER A 683 -16.69 -8.05 7.23
CA SER A 683 -18.11 -7.99 6.82
C SER A 683 -19.01 -7.97 8.05
N SER A 684 -20.01 -7.10 8.07
CA SER A 684 -20.99 -7.05 9.17
C SER A 684 -21.82 -8.34 9.24
N PHE A 685 -21.56 -9.14 10.28
CA PHE A 685 -22.33 -10.35 10.60
C PHE A 685 -23.31 -10.13 11.75
N ALA A 686 -23.58 -8.88 12.15
CA ALA A 686 -24.39 -8.55 13.33
C ALA A 686 -25.73 -9.32 13.37
N ALA A 687 -26.00 -10.01 14.49
CA ALA A 687 -27.18 -10.83 14.73
C ALA A 687 -27.43 -12.03 13.77
N ARG A 688 -26.50 -12.33 12.84
CA ARG A 688 -26.56 -13.50 11.93
C ARG A 688 -26.66 -14.80 12.74
N LYS A 689 -27.34 -15.80 12.19
CA LYS A 689 -27.57 -17.12 12.83
C LYS A 689 -27.00 -18.23 11.95
N TRP A 690 -26.33 -19.20 12.57
CA TRP A 690 -25.65 -20.27 11.86
C TRP A 690 -25.87 -21.64 12.51
N HIS A 691 -25.88 -22.67 11.67
CA HIS A 691 -25.53 -24.02 12.08
C HIS A 691 -24.04 -24.10 12.34
N LEU A 692 -23.67 -24.90 13.33
CA LEU A 692 -22.28 -25.21 13.67
C LEU A 692 -21.92 -26.57 13.10
N ALA A 693 -20.95 -26.60 12.18
CA ALA A 693 -20.28 -27.83 11.78
C ALA A 693 -18.90 -27.92 12.45
N VAL A 694 -18.59 -29.08 13.04
CA VAL A 694 -17.28 -29.42 13.61
C VAL A 694 -16.80 -30.71 12.94
N TYR A 695 -15.64 -30.67 12.29
CA TYR A 695 -15.19 -31.75 11.41
C TYR A 695 -13.67 -31.83 11.27
N THR A 696 -13.18 -32.86 10.56
CA THR A 696 -11.78 -33.00 10.18
C THR A 696 -11.61 -33.26 8.68
N GLN A 697 -10.44 -32.93 8.14
CA GLN A 697 -10.08 -33.02 6.72
C GLN A 697 -8.56 -33.14 6.60
N GLY A 698 -8.05 -33.89 5.61
CA GLY A 698 -6.62 -34.00 5.31
C GLY A 698 -5.95 -32.65 5.00
N ALA A 699 -4.69 -32.47 5.42
CA ALA A 699 -3.92 -31.24 5.16
C ALA A 699 -3.67 -30.96 3.65
N GLY A 700 -3.89 -31.97 2.82
CA GLY A 700 -3.94 -31.90 1.36
C GLY A 700 -4.71 -33.10 0.82
N LYS A 701 -4.91 -33.15 -0.51
CA LYS A 701 -5.57 -34.28 -1.17
C LYS A 701 -4.88 -35.59 -0.82
N ASN A 702 -5.66 -36.61 -0.44
CA ASN A 702 -5.23 -37.94 -0.03
C ASN A 702 -4.44 -38.03 1.28
N ALA A 703 -4.22 -36.92 2.01
CA ALA A 703 -3.60 -36.96 3.32
C ALA A 703 -4.59 -37.52 4.37
N PRO A 704 -4.12 -38.33 5.34
CA PRO A 704 -4.94 -38.71 6.48
C PRO A 704 -5.25 -37.50 7.37
N ALA A 705 -6.27 -37.65 8.22
CA ALA A 705 -6.56 -36.71 9.30
C ALA A 705 -7.31 -37.41 10.43
N ARG A 706 -7.12 -36.92 11.66
CA ARG A 706 -7.82 -37.41 12.83
C ARG A 706 -8.39 -36.29 13.70
N LEU A 707 -9.50 -36.56 14.36
CA LEU A 707 -10.05 -35.72 15.43
C LEU A 707 -10.70 -36.61 16.50
N ASP A 708 -10.22 -36.51 17.74
CA ASP A 708 -10.83 -37.12 18.93
C ASP A 708 -11.65 -36.05 19.65
N LEU A 709 -12.90 -35.88 19.23
CA LEU A 709 -13.79 -34.81 19.70
C LEU A 709 -14.53 -35.26 20.97
N ARG A 710 -14.34 -34.56 22.09
CA ARG A 710 -14.95 -34.90 23.39
C ARG A 710 -16.16 -34.05 23.74
N GLN A 711 -16.16 -32.76 23.39
CA GLN A 711 -17.26 -31.87 23.72
C GLN A 711 -17.44 -30.78 22.66
N VAL A 712 -18.69 -30.39 22.41
CA VAL A 712 -19.04 -29.13 21.76
C VAL A 712 -20.11 -28.44 22.60
N ALA A 713 -19.89 -27.18 22.96
CA ALA A 713 -20.85 -26.34 23.66
C ALA A 713 -20.95 -24.96 22.98
N VAL A 714 -22.13 -24.33 23.08
CA VAL A 714 -22.31 -22.94 22.64
C VAL A 714 -22.95 -22.13 23.77
N ASN A 715 -22.19 -21.17 24.30
CA ASN A 715 -22.56 -20.38 25.46
C ASN A 715 -22.64 -18.89 25.09
N ALA A 716 -23.48 -18.16 25.82
CA ALA A 716 -23.33 -16.72 25.93
C ALA A 716 -22.39 -16.46 27.12
N VAL A 717 -21.34 -15.68 26.91
CA VAL A 717 -20.34 -15.33 27.94
C VAL A 717 -20.21 -13.82 28.06
N ASP A 718 -19.93 -13.32 29.26
CA ASP A 718 -19.73 -11.89 29.48
C ASP A 718 -18.52 -11.41 28.66
N TRP A 719 -18.72 -10.39 27.83
CA TRP A 719 -17.67 -9.75 27.05
C TRP A 719 -17.20 -8.48 27.77
N GLN A 720 -15.92 -8.44 28.08
CA GLN A 720 -15.26 -7.21 28.48
C GLN A 720 -14.72 -6.56 27.21
N SER A 721 -15.37 -5.47 26.77
CA SER A 721 -14.88 -4.69 25.63
C SER A 721 -13.42 -4.28 25.87
N PRO A 722 -12.53 -4.39 24.85
CA PRO A 722 -11.17 -3.92 24.98
C PRO A 722 -11.12 -2.46 25.47
N PRO A 723 -10.13 -2.08 26.30
CA PRO A 723 -10.00 -0.73 26.80
C PRO A 723 -10.07 0.32 25.69
N ALA A 724 -10.76 1.42 25.94
CA ALA A 724 -10.84 2.52 24.98
C ALA A 724 -9.53 3.33 24.97
N TYR A 725 -8.48 2.76 24.34
CA TYR A 725 -7.14 3.32 24.24
C TYR A 725 -7.16 4.76 23.70
N SER A 726 -7.99 5.01 22.67
CA SER A 726 -8.19 6.31 22.05
C SER A 726 -9.07 7.30 22.84
N ALA A 727 -9.83 6.87 23.85
CA ALA A 727 -10.77 7.76 24.55
C ALA A 727 -10.03 8.86 25.35
N PRO A 728 -10.47 10.13 25.32
CA PRO A 728 -9.86 11.24 26.05
C PRO A 728 -9.71 11.02 27.56
N LYS A 729 -8.49 11.16 28.08
CA LYS A 729 -8.18 11.04 29.52
C LYS A 729 -8.40 12.39 30.21
N ARG A 730 -9.61 12.59 30.73
CA ARG A 730 -10.02 13.84 31.42
C ARG A 730 -9.71 13.86 32.92
N GLU A 731 -9.60 12.69 33.53
CA GLU A 731 -9.41 12.47 34.98
C GLU A 731 -8.26 11.48 35.21
N ALA A 732 -7.80 11.36 36.45
CA ALA A 732 -6.78 10.38 36.79
C ALA A 732 -7.35 8.95 36.76
N GLY A 733 -6.58 8.00 36.25
CA GLY A 733 -7.02 6.61 36.14
C GLY A 733 -5.97 5.69 35.51
N THR A 734 -6.21 4.39 35.65
CA THR A 734 -5.34 3.30 35.19
C THR A 734 -5.97 2.60 33.99
N MET A 735 -5.14 2.14 33.04
CA MET A 735 -5.54 1.23 31.96
C MET A 735 -4.51 0.11 31.84
N GLU A 736 -5.00 -1.12 31.77
CA GLU A 736 -4.20 -2.25 31.33
C GLU A 736 -4.06 -2.20 29.79
N LEU A 737 -2.82 -2.18 29.31
CA LEU A 737 -2.49 -2.23 27.88
C LEU A 737 -2.16 -3.65 27.45
N PHE A 738 -1.67 -4.48 28.37
CA PHE A 738 -1.31 -5.87 28.14
C PHE A 738 -1.42 -6.64 29.46
N ASP A 739 -2.05 -7.82 29.46
CA ASP A 739 -2.40 -8.59 30.66
C ASP A 739 -1.64 -9.93 30.79
N GLY A 740 -0.75 -10.23 29.83
CA GLY A 740 0.01 -11.48 29.79
C GLY A 740 -0.75 -12.67 29.20
N LYS A 741 -1.99 -12.51 28.72
CA LYS A 741 -2.80 -13.59 28.14
C LYS A 741 -3.08 -13.43 26.65
N GLY A 742 -3.08 -12.21 26.12
CA GLY A 742 -3.24 -11.97 24.68
C GLY A 742 -2.56 -10.69 24.20
N LEU A 743 -2.45 -10.54 22.88
CA LEU A 743 -2.03 -9.31 22.23
C LEU A 743 -3.17 -8.29 22.18
N GLY A 744 -4.41 -8.78 21.99
CA GLY A 744 -5.56 -7.91 21.78
C GLY A 744 -5.37 -6.99 20.57
N ARG A 745 -6.07 -5.84 20.55
CA ARG A 745 -6.09 -4.95 19.37
C ARG A 745 -4.86 -4.06 19.17
N ILE A 746 -4.16 -3.67 20.24
CA ILE A 746 -3.10 -2.66 20.13
C ILE A 746 -1.72 -3.25 19.88
N TRP A 747 -1.46 -4.51 20.24
CA TRP A 747 -0.15 -5.13 20.08
C TRP A 747 -0.08 -6.01 18.85
N HIS A 748 1.05 -5.94 18.16
CA HIS A 748 1.41 -6.86 17.10
C HIS A 748 2.79 -7.45 17.39
N GLY A 749 2.99 -8.67 16.90
CA GLY A 749 4.31 -9.29 16.86
C GLY A 749 5.28 -8.44 16.04
N PHE A 750 6.41 -8.10 16.64
CA PHE A 750 7.52 -7.41 15.96
C PHE A 750 8.57 -8.42 15.51
N ASN A 751 8.93 -8.37 14.23
CA ASN A 751 9.94 -9.25 13.65
C ASN A 751 10.57 -8.66 12.38
N ARG A 752 11.89 -8.83 12.21
CA ARG A 752 12.60 -8.40 10.98
C ARG A 752 12.41 -9.32 9.77
N HIS A 753 12.07 -10.58 10.01
CA HIS A 753 11.80 -11.57 8.98
C HIS A 753 10.46 -12.24 9.28
N GLU A 754 9.64 -12.43 8.25
CA GLU A 754 8.27 -12.96 8.33
C GLU A 754 8.18 -14.27 9.13
N GLY A 755 7.12 -14.43 9.94
CA GLY A 755 6.88 -15.60 10.78
C GLY A 755 7.86 -15.81 11.96
N GLN A 756 8.88 -14.97 12.16
CA GLN A 756 9.79 -15.14 13.31
C GLN A 756 9.09 -14.92 14.66
N PHE A 757 8.19 -13.95 14.78
CA PHE A 757 7.48 -13.73 16.04
C PHE A 757 6.69 -14.99 16.44
N ASP A 758 5.80 -15.44 15.58
CA ASP A 758 4.90 -16.58 15.81
C ASP A 758 5.64 -17.89 16.14
N ARG A 759 6.85 -18.07 15.60
CA ARG A 759 7.72 -19.23 15.89
C ARG A 759 8.35 -19.18 17.28
N PHE A 760 8.63 -17.99 17.82
CA PHE A 760 9.44 -17.80 19.02
C PHE A 760 8.68 -17.18 20.20
N ALA A 761 7.46 -16.68 19.99
CA ALA A 761 6.67 -15.91 20.94
C ALA A 761 5.35 -16.62 21.30
N GLY A 762 5.19 -17.06 22.54
CA GLY A 762 4.01 -17.81 23.00
C GLY A 762 3.56 -17.46 24.41
N PHE A 763 2.25 -17.51 24.66
CA PHE A 763 1.65 -17.27 25.96
C PHE A 763 1.75 -18.50 26.87
N SER A 764 2.26 -18.33 28.09
CA SER A 764 2.21 -19.42 29.11
C SER A 764 2.49 -18.92 30.53
N GLY A 765 1.55 -19.22 31.43
CA GLY A 765 1.62 -18.86 32.84
C GLY A 765 1.35 -17.37 33.11
N GLY A 766 0.41 -16.76 32.36
CA GLY A 766 0.09 -15.33 32.47
C GLY A 766 1.23 -14.42 32.02
N ALA A 767 1.94 -14.83 30.97
CA ALA A 767 3.01 -14.05 30.36
C ALA A 767 3.19 -14.43 28.89
N LEU A 768 3.51 -13.45 28.05
CA LEU A 768 4.13 -13.68 26.75
C LEU A 768 5.61 -14.03 26.95
N ARG A 769 6.07 -15.11 26.32
CA ARG A 769 7.46 -15.55 26.32
C ARG A 769 8.01 -15.53 24.92
N ILE A 770 9.03 -14.70 24.68
CA ILE A 770 9.79 -14.65 23.43
C ILE A 770 11.16 -15.25 23.71
N MET A 771 11.50 -16.38 23.10
CA MET A 771 12.75 -17.10 23.36
C MET A 771 13.44 -17.52 22.05
N THR A 772 14.72 -17.17 21.89
CA THR A 772 15.53 -17.51 20.72
C THR A 772 16.90 -18.04 21.13
N THR A 773 17.53 -18.84 20.26
CA THR A 773 18.92 -19.29 20.42
C THR A 773 19.83 -18.67 19.36
N ALA A 774 21.15 -18.73 19.57
CA ALA A 774 22.14 -18.31 18.56
C ALA A 774 21.94 -18.98 17.18
N ALA A 775 21.46 -20.23 17.18
CA ALA A 775 21.28 -21.02 15.97
C ALA A 775 20.09 -20.54 15.12
N ASP A 776 19.09 -19.90 15.74
CA ASP A 776 17.89 -19.41 15.06
C ASP A 776 18.16 -18.23 14.14
N LYS A 777 19.27 -17.50 14.36
CA LYS A 777 19.59 -16.23 13.67
C LYS A 777 18.42 -15.24 13.70
N ALA A 778 17.62 -15.31 14.76
CA ALA A 778 16.55 -14.38 15.03
C ALA A 778 17.13 -12.95 15.10
N GLY A 779 16.47 -12.02 14.40
CA GLY A 779 16.82 -10.61 14.53
C GLY A 779 16.27 -10.05 15.84
N THR A 780 16.00 -8.74 15.84
CA THR A 780 15.17 -8.14 16.89
C THR A 780 13.74 -8.69 16.77
N ILE A 781 13.21 -9.27 17.86
CA ILE A 781 11.83 -9.76 18.00
C ILE A 781 11.21 -9.12 19.23
N GLY A 782 9.92 -8.85 19.23
CA GLY A 782 9.25 -8.20 20.36
C GLY A 782 7.76 -7.99 20.14
N LEU A 783 7.21 -7.02 20.86
CA LEU A 783 5.92 -6.41 20.54
C LEU A 783 6.12 -4.98 20.06
N TYR A 784 5.18 -4.50 19.24
CA TYR A 784 4.99 -3.08 18.97
C TYR A 784 3.51 -2.73 18.86
N SER A 785 3.14 -1.46 19.09
CA SER A 785 1.80 -0.98 18.82
C SER A 785 1.68 -0.33 17.44
N THR A 786 0.71 -0.79 16.65
CA THR A 786 0.44 -0.30 15.28
C THR A 786 -0.19 1.09 15.28
N ASP A 787 -1.13 1.33 16.20
CA ASP A 787 -1.66 2.65 16.54
C ASP A 787 -1.10 3.16 17.88
N ALA A 788 -1.40 4.41 18.21
CA ALA A 788 -0.97 5.04 19.46
C ALA A 788 -1.68 4.40 20.66
N ALA A 789 -0.93 3.63 21.46
CA ALA A 789 -1.41 3.02 22.70
C ALA A 789 -1.50 4.02 23.87
N LEU A 790 -0.71 5.11 23.82
CA LEU A 790 -0.70 6.17 24.83
C LEU A 790 -1.11 7.50 24.20
N TRP A 791 -2.10 8.17 24.78
CA TRP A 791 -2.49 9.54 24.45
C TRP A 791 -2.12 10.48 25.59
N LEU A 792 -1.39 11.56 25.27
CA LEU A 792 -0.97 12.59 26.20
C LEU A 792 -2.04 13.69 26.30
N ASP A 793 -3.21 13.36 26.82
CA ASP A 793 -4.32 14.32 26.97
C ASP A 793 -4.08 15.29 28.13
N ARG A 794 -4.36 16.59 27.89
CA ARG A 794 -4.17 17.70 28.84
C ARG A 794 -2.74 17.76 29.40
N PHE A 795 -1.76 17.34 28.59
CA PHE A 795 -0.40 17.05 29.05
C PHE A 795 0.49 18.29 29.10
N ARG A 796 0.32 19.05 30.19
CA ARG A 796 1.00 20.32 30.50
C ARG A 796 1.25 20.46 32.00
N ASP A 797 2.01 21.48 32.38
CA ASP A 797 2.23 21.86 33.79
C ASP A 797 2.82 20.70 34.63
N ASP A 798 2.06 20.16 35.60
CA ASP A 798 2.42 19.03 36.46
C ASP A 798 1.82 17.68 35.99
N ALA A 799 1.28 17.62 34.77
CA ALA A 799 0.82 16.38 34.13
C ALA A 799 1.88 15.28 34.24
N ARG A 800 1.41 14.05 34.44
CA ARG A 800 2.26 12.87 34.33
C ARG A 800 1.51 11.68 33.75
N LEU A 801 2.21 10.88 32.96
CA LEU A 801 1.79 9.56 32.52
C LEU A 801 2.86 8.58 33.00
N ARG A 802 2.45 7.62 33.82
CA ARG A 802 3.31 6.54 34.29
C ARG A 802 2.99 5.28 33.49
N LEU A 803 3.99 4.64 32.92
CA LEU A 803 3.87 3.35 32.23
C LEU A 803 4.64 2.32 33.06
N ASP A 804 3.91 1.40 33.68
CA ASP A 804 4.43 0.28 34.47
C ASP A 804 4.50 -0.99 33.60
N ILE A 805 5.57 -1.77 33.78
CA ILE A 805 5.85 -2.98 33.00
C ILE A 805 6.23 -4.11 33.96
N GLY A 806 5.40 -5.15 33.97
CA GLY A 806 5.64 -6.39 34.69
C GLY A 806 6.41 -7.40 33.84
N LEU A 807 7.53 -7.90 34.35
CA LEU A 807 8.41 -8.87 33.69
C LEU A 807 8.57 -10.13 34.56
N ALA A 808 9.13 -11.19 34.00
CA ALA A 808 9.93 -12.14 34.79
C ALA A 808 11.42 -11.84 34.51
N GLY A 809 12.00 -10.99 35.35
CA GLY A 809 13.36 -10.45 35.17
C GLY A 809 14.41 -11.56 35.14
N ALA A 810 14.30 -12.54 36.04
CA ALA A 810 15.18 -13.72 36.07
C ALA A 810 15.10 -14.62 34.82
N ALA A 811 14.06 -14.49 33.99
CA ALA A 811 13.87 -15.23 32.74
C ALA A 811 14.08 -14.35 31.48
N THR A 812 14.44 -13.07 31.65
CA THR A 812 14.63 -12.10 30.58
C THR A 812 16.12 -11.83 30.40
N THR A 813 16.68 -12.04 29.20
CA THR A 813 18.11 -11.82 28.92
C THR A 813 18.46 -10.34 28.84
N GLY A 814 17.51 -9.55 28.34
CA GLY A 814 17.58 -8.12 28.12
C GLY A 814 16.41 -7.67 27.23
N PHE A 815 16.07 -6.39 27.28
CA PHE A 815 14.98 -5.82 26.48
C PHE A 815 15.25 -4.34 26.14
N GLU A 816 14.56 -3.82 25.13
CA GLU A 816 14.45 -2.40 24.81
C GLU A 816 12.98 -2.01 24.77
N LEU A 817 12.58 -1.08 25.64
CA LEU A 817 11.39 -0.28 25.44
C LEU A 817 11.71 0.89 24.50
N GLY A 818 10.82 1.15 23.54
CA GLY A 818 10.83 2.37 22.74
C GLY A 818 9.49 3.10 22.79
N LEU A 819 9.53 4.44 22.79
CA LEU A 819 8.37 5.30 22.57
C LEU A 819 8.62 6.16 21.34
N GLN A 820 7.66 6.19 20.41
CA GLN A 820 7.73 7.06 19.23
C GLN A 820 6.36 7.63 18.87
N GLN A 821 6.33 8.84 18.31
CA GLN A 821 5.11 9.38 17.70
C GLN A 821 4.86 8.79 16.30
N ALA A 822 5.91 8.68 15.47
CA ALA A 822 5.81 8.25 14.07
C ALA A 822 5.20 6.84 13.92
N TYR A 823 4.61 6.53 12.76
CA TYR A 823 4.19 5.17 12.45
C TYR A 823 5.42 4.31 12.12
N GLY A 824 5.46 3.10 12.67
CA GLY A 824 6.50 2.13 12.36
C GLY A 824 5.93 0.95 11.59
N LEU A 825 6.54 0.65 10.45
CA LEU A 825 6.32 -0.60 9.73
C LEU A 825 6.80 -1.78 10.58
N ASN A 826 6.20 -2.97 10.39
CA ASN A 826 6.75 -4.18 11.01
C ASN A 826 8.21 -4.38 10.55
N GLY A 827 9.06 -4.85 11.45
CA GLY A 827 10.52 -4.98 11.27
C GLY A 827 11.33 -3.70 11.49
N ASN A 828 10.70 -2.50 11.49
CA ASN A 828 11.40 -1.25 11.76
C ASN A 828 11.45 -0.95 13.27
N VAL A 829 12.65 -1.04 13.84
CA VAL A 829 12.92 -0.62 15.23
C VAL A 829 12.69 0.89 15.41
N PRO A 830 12.43 1.37 16.65
CA PRO A 830 12.20 2.80 16.91
C PRO A 830 13.31 3.69 16.32
N GLY A 831 12.90 4.66 15.51
CA GLY A 831 13.79 5.48 14.68
C GLY A 831 14.35 6.73 15.37
N ASN A 832 14.96 7.62 14.59
CA ASN A 832 15.45 8.92 15.08
C ASN A 832 14.32 9.75 15.70
N GLY A 833 14.62 10.48 16.78
CA GLY A 833 13.64 11.23 17.56
C GLY A 833 12.79 10.37 18.51
N SER A 834 12.95 9.05 18.53
CA SER A 834 12.27 8.16 19.47
C SER A 834 13.01 8.10 20.80
N PHE A 835 12.27 8.08 21.91
CA PHE A 835 12.83 7.70 23.21
C PHE A 835 13.07 6.19 23.26
N PHE A 836 14.13 5.78 23.96
CA PHE A 836 14.34 4.37 24.32
C PHE A 836 14.84 4.23 25.75
N ALA A 837 14.50 3.09 26.37
CA ALA A 837 15.07 2.61 27.62
C ALA A 837 15.31 1.10 27.48
N ALA A 838 16.55 0.64 27.65
CA ALA A 838 16.96 -0.74 27.41
C ALA A 838 17.80 -1.27 28.57
N ILE A 839 17.61 -2.55 28.92
CA ILE A 839 18.57 -3.29 29.75
C ILE A 839 19.21 -4.36 28.86
N ARG A 840 20.52 -4.27 28.64
CA ARG A 840 21.29 -5.16 27.75
C ARG A 840 22.63 -5.55 28.36
N ARG A 841 23.16 -6.71 27.95
CA ARG A 841 24.55 -7.09 28.27
C ARG A 841 25.54 -6.40 27.35
N ASP A 842 26.68 -6.00 27.89
CA ASP A 842 27.87 -5.67 27.11
C ASP A 842 28.62 -6.94 26.65
N LYS A 843 29.79 -6.80 26.03
CA LYS A 843 30.56 -7.96 25.53
C LYS A 843 31.21 -8.75 26.66
N GLU A 844 31.41 -8.10 27.80
CA GLU A 844 31.99 -8.60 29.03
C GLU A 844 30.95 -9.40 29.86
N GLY A 845 29.65 -9.23 29.57
CA GLY A 845 28.51 -9.95 30.15
C GLY A 845 27.76 -9.17 31.23
N GLN A 846 28.24 -7.98 31.57
CA GLN A 846 27.64 -7.06 32.55
C GLN A 846 26.37 -6.45 31.97
N LEU A 847 25.29 -6.42 32.77
CA LEU A 847 24.05 -5.75 32.37
C LEU A 847 24.19 -4.23 32.57
N HIS A 848 23.71 -3.48 31.59
CA HIS A 848 23.65 -2.02 31.55
C HIS A 848 22.21 -1.56 31.31
N LEU A 849 21.73 -0.64 32.15
CA LEU A 849 20.56 0.17 31.88
C LEU A 849 20.97 1.39 31.04
N GLN A 850 20.37 1.52 29.86
CA GLN A 850 20.64 2.61 28.93
C GLN A 850 19.35 3.32 28.50
N ALA A 851 19.32 4.64 28.53
CA ALA A 851 18.17 5.41 28.03
C ALA A 851 18.56 6.73 27.40
N GLY A 852 17.75 7.21 26.46
CA GLY A 852 17.99 8.45 25.71
C GLY A 852 17.00 8.66 24.57
N VAL A 853 17.30 9.64 23.71
CA VAL A 853 16.56 9.91 22.47
C VAL A 853 17.46 9.59 21.28
N LYS A 854 17.02 8.69 20.40
CA LYS A 854 17.82 8.27 19.24
C LYS A 854 18.00 9.42 18.23
N PRO A 855 19.13 9.50 17.50
CA PRO A 855 20.30 8.62 17.52
C PRO A 855 21.41 9.14 18.46
N ALA A 856 21.09 9.98 19.45
CA ALA A 856 22.11 10.44 20.39
C ALA A 856 22.66 9.28 21.23
N ALA A 857 23.86 9.47 21.78
CA ALA A 857 24.37 8.58 22.82
C ALA A 857 23.36 8.55 24.00
N PRO A 858 23.24 7.41 24.71
CA PRO A 858 22.35 7.33 25.86
C PRO A 858 22.71 8.40 26.89
N ALA A 859 21.70 9.10 27.41
CA ALA A 859 21.84 10.09 28.46
C ALA A 859 22.04 9.43 29.84
N ILE A 860 21.53 8.21 29.99
CA ILE A 860 21.76 7.32 31.14
C ILE A 860 22.45 6.07 30.59
N ASP A 861 23.62 5.71 31.13
CA ASP A 861 24.29 4.43 30.89
C ASP A 861 24.95 3.98 32.19
N VAL A 862 24.30 3.05 32.91
CA VAL A 862 24.72 2.60 34.24
C VAL A 862 24.66 1.08 34.35
N PRO A 863 25.62 0.42 35.03
CA PRO A 863 25.56 -1.01 35.27
C PRO A 863 24.41 -1.34 36.23
N VAL A 864 23.78 -2.50 36.02
CA VAL A 864 22.74 -3.07 36.89
C VAL A 864 23.01 -4.55 37.16
N ASP A 865 22.59 -5.07 38.31
CA ASP A 865 22.88 -6.46 38.70
C ASP A 865 22.00 -7.49 37.96
N ALA A 866 20.76 -7.11 37.65
CA ALA A 866 19.76 -7.98 37.03
C ALA A 866 18.70 -7.16 36.25
N VAL A 867 17.96 -7.82 35.36
CA VAL A 867 16.68 -7.29 34.85
C VAL A 867 15.66 -7.39 35.99
N PRO A 868 14.95 -6.31 36.35
CA PRO A 868 13.96 -6.35 37.43
C PRO A 868 12.65 -7.03 36.98
N ASP A 869 11.91 -7.61 37.92
CA ASP A 869 10.54 -8.12 37.67
C ASP A 869 9.52 -6.99 37.42
N HIS A 870 9.88 -5.74 37.74
CA HIS A 870 9.02 -4.59 37.55
C HIS A 870 9.86 -3.33 37.28
N LEU A 871 9.43 -2.52 36.33
CA LEU A 871 9.96 -1.17 36.09
C LEU A 871 8.86 -0.22 35.66
N ALA A 872 9.08 1.07 35.85
CA ALA A 872 8.22 2.09 35.27
C ALA A 872 9.00 3.23 34.64
N ILE A 873 8.38 3.87 33.66
CA ILE A 873 8.82 5.14 33.10
C ILE A 873 7.75 6.19 33.39
N VAL A 874 8.17 7.39 33.81
CA VAL A 874 7.26 8.49 34.12
C VAL A 874 7.51 9.62 33.14
N LEU A 875 6.56 9.84 32.25
CA LEU A 875 6.55 10.93 31.29
C LEU A 875 6.04 12.19 32.00
N HIS A 876 6.78 13.28 31.83
CA HIS A 876 6.41 14.64 32.22
C HIS A 876 6.53 15.57 31.00
N PRO A 877 5.85 16.74 30.95
CA PRO A 877 6.01 17.71 29.87
C PRO A 877 7.47 18.16 29.62
N GLN A 878 8.36 17.99 30.60
CA GLN A 878 9.77 18.37 30.53
C GLN A 878 10.72 17.21 30.17
N GLY A 879 10.26 15.95 30.14
CA GLY A 879 11.09 14.77 29.86
C GLY A 879 10.60 13.47 30.48
N ILE A 880 11.40 12.40 30.41
CA ILE A 880 11.09 11.07 30.95
C ILE A 880 12.01 10.73 32.12
N ARG A 881 11.43 10.29 33.25
CA ARG A 881 12.16 9.68 34.38
C ARG A 881 12.08 8.16 34.32
N LEU A 882 13.12 7.48 34.80
CA LEU A 882 13.13 6.04 35.01
C LEU A 882 12.93 5.69 36.49
N ASP A 883 11.82 5.03 36.82
CA ASP A 883 11.54 4.49 38.14
C ASP A 883 12.06 3.03 38.19
N ILE A 884 13.39 2.89 38.12
CA ILE A 884 14.12 1.62 38.12
C ILE A 884 15.12 1.61 39.29
N PRO A 885 15.24 0.52 40.07
CA PRO A 885 16.26 0.42 41.11
C PRO A 885 17.68 0.68 40.56
N GLY A 886 18.38 1.65 41.16
CA GLY A 886 19.73 2.06 40.73
C GLY A 886 19.78 3.10 39.59
N ALA A 887 18.66 3.45 38.96
CA ALA A 887 18.64 4.45 37.90
C ALA A 887 18.74 5.89 38.44
N PRO A 888 19.44 6.80 37.72
CA PRO A 888 19.36 8.24 37.95
C PRO A 888 17.92 8.74 37.95
N GLN A 889 17.62 9.70 38.82
CA GLN A 889 16.28 10.28 38.98
C GLN A 889 16.06 11.54 38.13
N ASP A 890 17.06 11.92 37.34
CA ASP A 890 16.99 13.05 36.41
C ASP A 890 16.05 12.75 35.23
N LEU A 891 15.46 13.81 34.67
CA LEU A 891 14.65 13.71 33.46
C LEU A 891 15.56 13.62 32.22
N VAL A 892 15.30 12.62 31.37
CA VAL A 892 15.80 12.58 29.99
C VAL A 892 14.92 13.52 29.16
N PRO A 893 15.42 14.67 28.66
CA PRO A 893 14.59 15.62 27.93
C PRO A 893 14.16 15.03 26.58
N TRP A 894 12.87 15.16 26.24
CA TRP A 894 12.34 14.71 24.96
C TRP A 894 11.23 15.65 24.48
N ASP A 895 11.44 16.24 23.30
CA ASP A 895 10.51 17.15 22.62
C ASP A 895 9.29 16.43 21.99
N GLY A 896 9.24 15.10 22.05
CA GLY A 896 8.08 14.30 21.69
C GLY A 896 6.94 14.31 22.72
N LEU A 897 7.11 14.99 23.85
CA LEU A 897 6.12 15.06 24.94
C LEU A 897 5.34 16.37 24.88
N GLN A 898 4.20 16.34 24.18
CA GLN A 898 3.30 17.48 24.03
C GLN A 898 1.83 17.06 24.21
N ASP A 899 1.01 18.00 24.67
CA ASP A 899 -0.43 17.83 24.80
C ASP A 899 -1.09 17.41 23.46
N GLY A 900 -1.83 16.30 23.52
CA GLY A 900 -2.44 15.62 22.37
C GLY A 900 -1.54 14.65 21.62
N ALA A 901 -0.29 14.40 22.05
CA ALA A 901 0.57 13.44 21.37
C ALA A 901 0.09 11.99 21.54
N GLY A 902 0.02 11.27 20.42
CA GLY A 902 -0.16 9.82 20.40
C GLY A 902 1.20 9.12 20.32
N LEU A 903 1.53 8.31 21.32
CA LEU A 903 2.77 7.52 21.35
C LEU A 903 2.48 6.03 21.10
N ARG A 904 3.30 5.44 20.22
CA ARG A 904 3.40 4.01 19.99
C ARG A 904 4.45 3.41 20.90
N VAL A 905 4.21 2.20 21.40
CA VAL A 905 5.07 1.51 22.36
C VAL A 905 5.72 0.30 21.70
N TYR A 906 7.01 0.10 21.96
CA TYR A 906 7.81 -1.03 21.51
C TYR A 906 8.37 -1.76 22.73
N LEU A 907 8.38 -3.09 22.70
CA LEU A 907 8.95 -3.96 23.73
C LEU A 907 9.74 -5.09 23.06
N LEU A 908 11.04 -4.87 22.87
CA LEU A 908 11.89 -5.69 22.01
C LEU A 908 12.87 -6.52 22.83
N ALA A 909 12.89 -7.84 22.63
CA ALA A 909 13.89 -8.72 23.23
C ALA A 909 15.30 -8.37 22.71
N GLN A 910 16.27 -8.28 23.61
CA GLN A 910 17.67 -8.01 23.26
C GLN A 910 18.49 -9.30 23.34
N ALA A 911 19.20 -9.59 22.26
CA ALA A 911 20.13 -10.72 22.21
C ALA A 911 21.34 -10.44 23.10
N ASP A 912 21.73 -11.45 23.87
CA ASP A 912 22.99 -11.49 24.60
C ASP A 912 24.15 -11.57 23.57
N PRO A 913 25.13 -10.64 23.59
CA PRO A 913 26.20 -10.60 22.59
C PRO A 913 27.23 -11.72 22.74
N GLN A 914 27.26 -12.44 23.87
CA GLN A 914 28.12 -13.61 24.08
C GLN A 914 27.47 -14.89 23.57
N THR A 915 26.16 -15.05 23.80
CA THR A 915 25.45 -16.32 23.48
C THR A 915 24.57 -16.25 22.23
N GLY A 916 24.25 -15.06 21.72
CA GLY A 916 23.32 -14.84 20.61
C GLY A 916 21.85 -15.16 20.92
N ALA A 917 21.53 -15.58 22.15
CA ALA A 917 20.17 -15.89 22.59
C ALA A 917 19.45 -14.61 23.06
N ALA A 918 18.15 -14.49 22.76
CA ALA A 918 17.28 -13.46 23.30
C ALA A 918 16.12 -14.09 24.08
N GLY A 919 15.78 -13.49 25.22
CA GLY A 919 14.68 -13.91 26.08
C GLY A 919 13.94 -12.71 26.64
N LEU A 920 12.63 -12.63 26.42
CA LEU A 920 11.73 -11.66 27.04
C LEU A 920 10.52 -12.39 27.60
N VAL A 921 10.25 -12.22 28.90
CA VAL A 921 9.05 -12.74 29.55
C VAL A 921 8.24 -11.58 30.11
N LEU A 922 7.24 -11.13 29.35
CA LEU A 922 6.38 -9.99 29.64
C LEU A 922 5.09 -10.46 30.31
N ARG A 923 4.78 -9.96 31.50
CA ARG A 923 3.57 -10.30 32.26
C ARG A 923 2.47 -9.26 32.10
N SER A 924 2.80 -7.98 32.12
CA SER A 924 1.81 -6.91 32.02
C SER A 924 2.43 -5.60 31.53
N VAL A 925 1.59 -4.74 30.96
CA VAL A 925 1.87 -3.33 30.69
C VAL A 925 0.64 -2.55 31.09
N SER A 926 0.80 -1.53 31.93
CA SER A 926 -0.30 -0.64 32.35
C SER A 926 0.14 0.81 32.34
N ALA A 927 -0.80 1.70 32.05
CA ALA A 927 -0.58 3.13 32.09
C ALA A 927 -1.50 3.81 33.12
N ASP A 928 -0.93 4.67 33.95
CA ASP A 928 -1.65 5.59 34.82
C ASP A 928 -1.53 7.02 34.26
N TRP A 929 -2.66 7.66 34.03
CA TRP A 929 -2.71 9.09 33.70
C TRP A 929 -3.03 9.90 34.96
N PHE A 930 -2.36 11.04 35.07
CA PHE A 930 -2.68 12.08 36.04
C PHE A 930 -2.71 13.41 35.27
N PRO A 931 -3.81 13.70 34.54
CA PRO A 931 -3.98 15.00 33.93
C PRO A 931 -4.13 16.05 35.04
N PRO A 932 -3.62 17.27 34.82
CA PRO A 932 -3.80 18.36 35.75
C PRO A 932 -5.29 18.72 35.83
N ALA A 933 -5.70 19.35 36.93
CA ALA A 933 -6.96 20.08 36.94
C ALA A 933 -6.96 21.08 35.77
N LEU A 934 -8.10 21.28 35.10
CA LEU A 934 -8.21 22.36 34.12
C LEU A 934 -7.89 23.69 34.83
N PRO A 935 -6.78 24.38 34.52
CA PRO A 935 -6.57 25.73 35.02
C PRO A 935 -7.70 26.61 34.49
N ALA A 936 -7.96 27.71 35.20
CA ALA A 936 -8.64 28.83 34.58
C ALA A 936 -7.89 29.17 33.27
N TYR A 937 -8.62 29.38 32.19
CA TYR A 937 -8.00 29.88 30.96
C TYR A 937 -7.58 31.32 31.20
N ASP A 938 -6.34 31.49 31.67
CA ASP A 938 -5.61 32.75 31.62
C ASP A 938 -5.39 33.06 30.13
N GLY A 939 -6.40 33.69 29.54
CA GLY A 939 -6.36 34.15 28.17
C GLY A 939 -5.28 35.23 27.96
N PRO A 940 -5.24 35.85 26.77
CA PRO A 940 -4.50 37.09 26.64
C PRO A 940 -4.93 38.09 27.71
N ASP A 941 -4.02 38.96 28.16
CA ASP A 941 -4.38 40.05 29.06
C ASP A 941 -5.59 40.79 28.45
N PRO A 942 -6.70 40.97 29.20
CA PRO A 942 -7.88 41.68 28.69
C PRO A 942 -7.55 43.06 28.09
N GLN A 943 -6.46 43.70 28.52
CA GLN A 943 -5.97 44.97 28.00
C GLN A 943 -5.20 44.83 26.68
N ALA A 944 -4.55 43.69 26.41
CA ALA A 944 -3.86 43.46 25.14
C ALA A 944 -4.86 43.45 23.97
N GLY A 945 -6.03 42.84 24.18
CA GLY A 945 -7.10 42.73 23.18
C GLY A 945 -6.89 41.56 22.20
N ALA A 946 -7.91 41.28 21.38
CA ALA A 946 -7.91 40.13 20.49
C ALA A 946 -6.94 40.29 19.29
N LEU A 947 -6.28 39.19 18.91
CA LEU A 947 -5.59 39.08 17.62
C LEU A 947 -6.63 39.06 16.48
N PRO A 948 -6.28 39.58 15.29
CA PRO A 948 -7.16 39.49 14.12
C PRO A 948 -7.49 38.04 13.79
N ARG A 949 -8.72 37.83 13.31
CA ARG A 949 -9.15 36.59 12.67
C ARG A 949 -9.80 36.97 11.35
N THR A 950 -9.34 36.34 10.28
CA THR A 950 -9.87 36.55 8.93
C THR A 950 -10.83 35.41 8.63
N GLU A 951 -12.10 35.73 8.38
CA GLU A 951 -13.03 34.77 7.79
C GLU A 951 -12.66 34.60 6.31
N VAL A 952 -12.20 33.42 5.94
CA VAL A 952 -11.78 33.10 4.57
C VAL A 952 -12.86 32.34 3.79
N PHE A 953 -13.84 31.75 4.49
CA PHE A 953 -15.04 31.13 3.92
C PHE A 953 -16.23 31.36 4.84
N SER A 954 -17.34 31.87 4.30
CA SER A 954 -18.57 32.19 5.05
C SER A 954 -19.75 31.29 4.66
N GLY A 955 -19.45 30.03 4.33
CA GLY A 955 -20.47 29.01 4.04
C GLY A 955 -20.92 28.95 2.59
N ALA A 956 -20.50 29.88 1.73
CA ALA A 956 -20.85 29.95 0.32
C ALA A 956 -19.63 30.11 -0.60
N MET A 957 -19.72 29.60 -1.83
CA MET A 957 -18.66 29.74 -2.84
C MET A 957 -18.48 31.22 -3.25
N THR A 958 -17.23 31.67 -3.29
CA THR A 958 -16.80 33.00 -3.74
C THR A 958 -15.53 32.85 -4.58
N ASP A 959 -15.03 33.93 -5.19
CA ASP A 959 -13.76 33.92 -5.94
C ASP A 959 -12.54 33.50 -5.08
N GLY A 960 -12.69 33.48 -3.75
CA GLY A 960 -11.73 32.93 -2.79
C GLY A 960 -11.61 31.39 -2.82
N TRP A 961 -12.48 30.69 -3.57
CA TRP A 961 -12.57 29.22 -3.58
C TRP A 961 -12.88 28.66 -4.96
N LYS A 962 -12.18 27.61 -5.36
CA LYS A 962 -12.47 26.83 -6.58
C LYS A 962 -13.14 25.50 -6.23
N PRO A 963 -14.12 25.03 -7.02
CA PRO A 963 -14.59 23.65 -6.92
C PRO A 963 -13.48 22.69 -7.35
N MET A 964 -13.44 21.53 -6.72
CA MET A 964 -12.65 20.38 -7.14
C MET A 964 -13.58 19.30 -7.68
N GLU A 965 -13.21 18.70 -8.80
CA GLU A 965 -13.93 17.64 -9.49
C GLU A 965 -12.90 16.58 -9.93
N THR A 966 -13.09 15.31 -9.57
CA THR A 966 -12.24 14.20 -10.03
C THR A 966 -13.06 13.08 -10.67
N ALA A 967 -12.47 12.45 -11.68
CA ALA A 967 -13.16 11.51 -12.58
C ALA A 967 -14.46 12.14 -13.15
N TYR A 968 -15.59 11.44 -13.07
CA TYR A 968 -16.87 11.90 -13.60
C TYR A 968 -17.72 12.70 -12.59
N ALA A 969 -17.15 13.10 -11.46
CA ALA A 969 -17.88 13.76 -10.39
C ALA A 969 -18.08 15.25 -10.67
N LYS A 970 -19.34 15.70 -10.76
CA LYS A 970 -19.66 17.11 -10.91
C LYS A 970 -20.02 17.75 -9.58
N PHE A 971 -19.34 18.84 -9.25
CA PHE A 971 -19.60 19.68 -8.10
C PHE A 971 -21.05 20.21 -8.13
N SER A 972 -21.55 20.62 -9.30
CA SER A 972 -22.92 21.10 -9.49
C SER A 972 -24.01 20.04 -9.26
N GLU A 973 -23.68 18.73 -9.24
CA GLU A 973 -24.62 17.64 -8.94
C GLU A 973 -24.56 17.18 -7.47
N LEU A 974 -23.47 17.50 -6.76
CA LEU A 974 -23.11 16.89 -5.47
C LEU A 974 -22.84 17.89 -4.34
N ALA A 975 -22.68 19.16 -4.67
CA ALA A 975 -22.62 20.27 -3.73
C ALA A 975 -23.93 21.06 -3.74
N THR A 976 -24.45 21.40 -2.55
CA THR A 976 -25.69 22.17 -2.39
C THR A 976 -25.53 23.22 -1.30
N GLN A 977 -25.98 24.45 -1.56
CA GLN A 977 -26.12 25.47 -0.52
C GLN A 977 -27.38 25.19 0.30
N ASP A 978 -27.26 25.01 1.61
CA ASP A 978 -28.39 24.75 2.52
C ASP A 978 -28.15 25.40 3.89
N GLY A 979 -29.14 26.09 4.45
CA GLY A 979 -29.07 26.69 5.80
C GLY A 979 -27.92 27.67 6.06
N GLY A 980 -27.24 28.19 5.03
CA GLY A 980 -26.00 28.99 5.17
C GLY A 980 -24.72 28.15 5.21
N ALA A 981 -24.80 26.84 5.00
CA ALA A 981 -23.67 25.92 4.83
C ALA A 981 -23.54 25.46 3.37
N LEU A 982 -22.31 25.17 2.96
CA LEU A 982 -22.02 24.42 1.74
C LEU A 982 -22.00 22.94 2.10
N VAL A 983 -22.99 22.20 1.62
CA VAL A 983 -23.10 20.76 1.84
C VAL A 983 -22.46 20.02 0.67
N LEU A 984 -21.41 19.24 0.95
CA LEU A 984 -20.70 18.43 -0.01
C LEU A 984 -21.06 16.97 0.22
N ARG A 985 -21.42 16.23 -0.84
CA ARG A 985 -21.76 14.81 -0.77
C ARG A 985 -20.94 13.98 -1.75
N ARG A 986 -20.74 12.72 -1.40
CA ARG A 986 -20.28 11.67 -2.31
C ARG A 986 -21.45 10.73 -2.62
N ARG A 987 -21.52 10.23 -3.85
CA ARG A 987 -22.57 9.26 -4.25
C ARG A 987 -22.43 7.98 -3.43
N ASP A 988 -23.55 7.29 -3.21
CA ASP A 988 -23.52 5.92 -2.70
C ASP A 988 -22.87 4.98 -3.73
N ALA A 989 -22.01 4.06 -3.27
CA ALA A 989 -21.22 3.14 -4.10
C ALA A 989 -20.55 3.81 -5.32
N PRO A 990 -19.67 4.81 -5.13
CA PRO A 990 -19.05 5.53 -6.22
C PRO A 990 -18.08 4.64 -7.01
N ASN A 991 -18.08 4.80 -8.35
CA ASN A 991 -16.96 4.34 -9.17
C ASN A 991 -15.65 4.97 -8.67
N ASN A 992 -14.52 4.27 -8.89
CA ASN A 992 -13.21 4.71 -8.40
C ASN A 992 -12.93 6.20 -8.76
N ASP A 993 -12.33 6.93 -7.82
CA ASP A 993 -11.99 8.36 -7.90
C ASP A 993 -13.10 9.38 -8.18
N HIS A 994 -14.37 8.99 -8.13
CA HIS A 994 -15.49 9.94 -8.18
C HIS A 994 -15.55 10.76 -6.87
N ARG A 995 -14.98 11.97 -6.84
CA ARG A 995 -14.95 12.88 -5.68
C ARG A 995 -15.17 14.34 -6.09
N ILE A 996 -15.78 15.12 -5.21
CA ILE A 996 -15.85 16.58 -5.30
C ILE A 996 -15.17 17.22 -4.08
N GLY A 997 -14.95 18.54 -4.12
CA GLY A 997 -14.42 19.28 -2.98
C GLY A 997 -14.36 20.77 -3.25
N ILE A 998 -13.78 21.53 -2.32
CA ILE A 998 -13.37 22.91 -2.54
C ILE A 998 -11.89 23.08 -2.21
N VAL A 999 -11.22 24.04 -2.85
CA VAL A 999 -9.86 24.47 -2.52
C VAL A 999 -9.77 25.99 -2.53
N SER A 1000 -9.07 26.59 -1.56
CA SER A 1000 -8.88 28.04 -1.47
C SER A 1000 -8.07 28.57 -2.67
N THR A 1001 -8.33 29.78 -3.14
CA THR A 1001 -7.56 30.42 -4.23
C THR A 1001 -6.29 31.12 -3.75
N GLU A 1002 -6.30 31.58 -2.50
CA GLU A 1002 -5.14 32.10 -1.80
C GLU A 1002 -4.71 31.13 -0.67
N PRO A 1003 -3.47 31.22 -0.17
CA PRO A 1003 -3.05 30.52 1.04
C PRO A 1003 -3.92 30.94 2.23
N VAL A 1004 -4.46 29.96 2.97
CA VAL A 1004 -5.22 30.20 4.22
C VAL A 1004 -4.28 30.34 5.41
N ILE A 1005 -3.07 29.79 5.29
CA ILE A 1005 -1.97 29.90 6.26
C ILE A 1005 -0.75 30.40 5.51
N VAL A 1006 -0.16 31.49 6.02
CA VAL A 1006 1.12 32.05 5.58
C VAL A 1006 2.01 32.08 6.81
N THR A 1007 2.93 31.12 6.91
CA THR A 1007 3.83 31.02 8.04
C THR A 1007 5.04 31.93 7.83
N ASP A 1008 5.38 32.74 8.84
CA ASP A 1008 6.60 33.54 8.84
C ASP A 1008 7.36 33.36 10.17
N ARG A 1009 8.33 34.23 10.46
CA ARG A 1009 9.15 34.15 11.68
C ARG A 1009 8.35 34.25 12.99
N ARG A 1010 7.09 34.72 12.97
CA ARG A 1010 6.14 34.66 14.09
C ARG A 1010 5.87 33.20 14.51
N VAL A 1011 5.83 32.25 13.56
CA VAL A 1011 5.58 30.81 13.82
C VAL A 1011 6.62 30.15 14.72
N LEU A 1012 7.82 30.75 14.83
CA LEU A 1012 8.87 30.31 15.74
C LEU A 1012 8.53 30.51 17.23
N ARG A 1013 7.54 31.36 17.54
CA ARG A 1013 7.16 31.77 18.90
C ARG A 1013 5.66 31.66 19.19
N THR A 1014 4.81 31.69 18.17
CA THR A 1014 3.36 31.72 18.30
C THR A 1014 2.74 30.83 17.23
N SER A 1015 1.78 29.96 17.57
CA SER A 1015 1.10 29.14 16.56
C SER A 1015 0.13 29.95 15.72
N GLN A 1016 0.02 29.59 14.45
CA GLN A 1016 -1.07 30.02 13.57
C GLN A 1016 -2.13 28.92 13.53
N HIS A 1017 -3.39 29.27 13.31
CA HIS A 1017 -4.49 28.32 13.27
C HIS A 1017 -5.44 28.56 12.10
N VAL A 1018 -6.05 27.47 11.65
CA VAL A 1018 -7.29 27.45 10.86
C VAL A 1018 -8.39 26.85 11.72
N ARG A 1019 -9.55 27.49 11.79
CA ARG A 1019 -10.74 26.94 12.42
C ARG A 1019 -11.84 26.75 11.38
N LEU A 1020 -12.33 25.52 11.27
CA LEU A 1020 -13.45 25.12 10.43
C LEU A 1020 -14.66 24.85 11.31
N SER A 1021 -15.82 25.35 10.91
CA SER A 1021 -17.11 25.03 11.52
C SER A 1021 -17.85 24.06 10.60
N LEU A 1022 -18.07 22.85 11.09
CA LEU A 1022 -18.67 21.73 10.38
C LEU A 1022 -19.98 21.33 11.05
N VAL A 1023 -21.01 20.98 10.28
CA VAL A 1023 -22.23 20.36 10.83
C VAL A 1023 -22.15 18.85 10.58
N PRO A 1024 -22.12 18.01 11.63
CA PRO A 1024 -22.13 16.56 11.47
C PRO A 1024 -23.42 16.08 10.79
N MET A 1025 -23.29 15.14 9.86
CA MET A 1025 -24.40 14.63 9.05
C MET A 1025 -24.57 13.11 9.23
N GLU A 1026 -25.64 12.54 8.68
CA GLU A 1026 -25.68 11.09 8.44
C GLU A 1026 -24.56 10.71 7.44
N LYS A 1027 -23.85 9.60 7.71
CA LYS A 1027 -22.62 9.21 6.98
C LYS A 1027 -21.58 10.34 6.99
N PHE A 1028 -21.34 10.93 8.17
CA PHE A 1028 -20.39 12.03 8.32
C PHE A 1028 -18.98 11.57 7.94
N ALA A 1029 -18.41 12.18 6.90
CA ALA A 1029 -17.03 11.97 6.53
C ALA A 1029 -16.45 13.21 5.85
N ALA A 1030 -15.33 13.71 6.38
CA ALA A 1030 -14.63 14.89 5.93
C ALA A 1030 -13.12 14.62 5.81
N TRP A 1031 -12.57 14.88 4.63
CA TRP A 1031 -11.14 14.95 4.38
C TRP A 1031 -10.76 16.41 4.15
N ILE A 1032 -9.88 16.90 5.02
CA ILE A 1032 -9.38 18.26 5.05
C ILE A 1032 -7.86 18.20 4.86
N SER A 1033 -7.31 19.00 3.94
CA SER A 1033 -5.85 19.07 3.76
C SER A 1033 -5.34 20.50 3.66
N LEU A 1034 -4.18 20.75 4.26
CA LEU A 1034 -3.36 21.93 4.01
C LEU A 1034 -2.16 21.50 3.15
N SER A 1035 -2.01 22.16 2.00
CA SER A 1035 -1.04 21.81 0.96
C SER A 1035 -0.27 23.05 0.52
N PRO A 1036 1.04 22.97 0.23
CA PRO A 1036 1.78 24.05 -0.43
C PRO A 1036 1.30 24.32 -1.87
N ARG A 1037 0.43 23.44 -2.42
CA ARG A 1037 -0.10 23.49 -3.78
C ARG A 1037 -1.61 23.51 -3.83
N GLN A 1038 -2.13 24.40 -4.69
CA GLN A 1038 -3.55 24.53 -4.97
C GLN A 1038 -4.08 23.48 -5.96
N ASP A 1039 -3.26 23.13 -6.95
CA ASP A 1039 -3.61 22.28 -8.10
C ASP A 1039 -3.73 20.80 -7.72
N ASP A 1040 -2.83 20.30 -6.86
CA ASP A 1040 -2.94 18.97 -6.25
C ASP A 1040 -2.80 19.02 -4.72
N PRO A 1041 -3.91 19.26 -3.98
CA PRO A 1041 -3.91 19.28 -2.53
C PRO A 1041 -3.93 17.87 -1.89
N ASN A 1042 -3.86 16.79 -2.69
CA ASN A 1042 -3.80 15.41 -2.19
C ASN A 1042 -2.36 14.92 -2.09
N ARG A 1043 -1.64 15.02 -3.20
CA ARG A 1043 -0.32 14.44 -3.38
C ARG A 1043 0.71 15.10 -2.47
N ASP A 1044 0.76 16.43 -2.54
CA ASP A 1044 1.75 17.24 -1.83
C ASP A 1044 1.19 17.76 -0.49
N GLY A 1045 0.00 17.29 -0.08
CA GLY A 1045 -0.70 17.68 1.13
C GLY A 1045 0.12 17.44 2.41
N ALA A 1046 0.74 18.53 2.90
CA ALA A 1046 1.66 18.59 4.02
C ALA A 1046 1.01 18.35 5.38
N ILE A 1047 -0.29 18.62 5.52
CA ILE A 1047 -1.10 18.24 6.70
C ILE A 1047 -2.45 17.72 6.19
N ARG A 1048 -2.92 16.61 6.76
CA ARG A 1048 -4.19 15.96 6.44
C ARG A 1048 -4.94 15.68 7.73
N VAL A 1049 -6.22 16.06 7.77
CA VAL A 1049 -7.16 15.69 8.83
C VAL A 1049 -8.29 14.89 8.20
N VAL A 1050 -8.60 13.73 8.78
CA VAL A 1050 -9.74 12.90 8.39
C VAL A 1050 -10.67 12.78 9.58
N LEU A 1051 -11.95 13.05 9.35
CA LEU A 1051 -13.04 12.81 10.29
C LEU A 1051 -14.03 11.87 9.62
N GLU A 1052 -14.38 10.75 10.24
CA GLU A 1052 -15.22 9.72 9.63
C GLU A 1052 -16.01 8.96 10.69
N GLU A 1053 -17.33 8.87 10.54
CA GLU A 1053 -18.11 7.86 11.23
C GLU A 1053 -17.84 6.49 10.58
N VAL A 1054 -17.06 5.64 11.24
CA VAL A 1054 -16.66 4.34 10.70
C VAL A 1054 -17.89 3.45 10.54
N GLN A 1055 -18.09 2.87 9.36
CA GLN A 1055 -19.31 2.10 9.05
C GLN A 1055 -19.22 0.62 9.46
N ASP A 1056 -18.04 0.01 9.35
CA ASP A 1056 -17.83 -1.45 9.47
C ASP A 1056 -16.65 -1.82 10.38
N GLY A 1057 -16.61 -3.08 10.83
CA GLY A 1057 -15.52 -3.64 11.65
C GLY A 1057 -15.54 -3.21 13.13
N PRO A 1058 -14.42 -3.40 13.87
CA PRO A 1058 -14.36 -3.23 15.32
C PRO A 1058 -14.50 -1.80 15.84
N HIS A 1059 -14.52 -0.83 14.93
CA HIS A 1059 -14.75 0.59 15.22
C HIS A 1059 -16.09 1.12 14.68
N ALA A 1060 -16.99 0.26 14.20
CA ALA A 1060 -18.28 0.68 13.65
C ALA A 1060 -19.07 1.61 14.60
N GLY A 1061 -19.57 2.72 14.05
CA GLY A 1061 -20.26 3.80 14.76
C GLY A 1061 -19.35 4.82 15.48
N GLN A 1062 -18.06 4.52 15.67
CA GLN A 1062 -17.08 5.43 16.26
C GLN A 1062 -16.69 6.54 15.29
N LEU A 1063 -16.35 7.73 15.81
CA LEU A 1063 -15.69 8.76 14.99
C LEU A 1063 -14.19 8.44 14.93
N ARG A 1064 -13.69 8.05 13.76
CA ARG A 1064 -12.25 8.13 13.45
C ARG A 1064 -11.88 9.60 13.27
N PHE A 1065 -11.08 10.11 14.19
CA PHE A 1065 -10.36 11.36 14.04
C PHE A 1065 -8.91 11.02 13.72
N ALA A 1066 -8.41 11.43 12.55
CA ALA A 1066 -7.04 11.18 12.15
C ALA A 1066 -6.31 12.48 11.79
N LEU A 1067 -5.02 12.53 12.12
CA LEU A 1067 -4.07 13.54 11.65
C LEU A 1067 -2.96 12.79 10.90
N GLY A 1068 -2.45 13.35 9.80
CA GLY A 1068 -1.29 12.78 9.12
C GLY A 1068 -0.58 13.71 8.14
N PHE A 1069 0.61 13.30 7.71
CA PHE A 1069 1.48 14.00 6.77
C PHE A 1069 2.40 13.03 6.02
N GLY A 1070 2.36 13.05 4.69
CA GLY A 1070 2.98 12.01 3.86
C GLY A 1070 2.41 10.61 4.13
N TYR A 1071 3.22 9.56 3.87
CA TYR A 1071 2.79 8.15 4.00
C TYR A 1071 3.07 7.50 5.37
N TYR A 1072 4.06 7.99 6.12
CA TYR A 1072 4.59 7.34 7.33
C TYR A 1072 4.28 8.07 8.64
N TYR A 1073 3.48 9.12 8.60
CA TYR A 1073 3.09 9.87 9.78
C TYR A 1073 1.58 10.01 9.78
N PHE A 1074 0.92 9.11 10.49
CA PHE A 1074 -0.51 9.19 10.76
C PHE A 1074 -0.80 8.72 12.18
N TRP A 1075 -1.86 9.28 12.75
CA TRP A 1075 -2.38 8.95 14.06
C TRP A 1075 -3.89 8.82 13.93
N ASN A 1076 -4.43 7.65 14.26
CA ASN A 1076 -5.87 7.42 14.33
C ASN A 1076 -6.31 7.48 15.80
N ARG A 1077 -7.39 8.21 16.05
CA ARG A 1077 -8.06 8.28 17.35
C ARG A 1077 -9.53 7.97 17.16
N TYR A 1078 -9.99 6.86 17.74
CA TYR A 1078 -11.38 6.44 17.65
C TYR A 1078 -12.15 6.91 18.90
N LEU A 1079 -13.16 7.75 18.69
CA LEU A 1079 -14.01 8.32 19.75
C LEU A 1079 -15.32 7.52 19.86
N GLU A 1080 -15.93 7.56 21.04
CA GLU A 1080 -17.11 6.75 21.37
C GLU A 1080 -18.25 6.85 20.32
N PRO A 1081 -19.04 5.78 20.13
CA PRO A 1081 -20.11 5.79 19.13
C PRO A 1081 -21.07 6.96 19.32
N GLY A 1082 -21.35 7.69 18.23
CA GLY A 1082 -22.22 8.88 18.25
C GLY A 1082 -21.65 10.12 18.96
N TRP A 1083 -20.42 10.10 19.50
CA TRP A 1083 -19.78 11.24 20.18
C TRP A 1083 -19.81 12.54 19.35
N HIS A 1084 -19.62 12.41 18.04
CA HIS A 1084 -19.64 13.52 17.09
C HIS A 1084 -21.01 14.18 16.93
N ARG A 1085 -22.10 13.55 17.39
CA ARG A 1085 -23.48 14.08 17.35
C ARG A 1085 -23.95 14.66 18.69
N THR A 1086 -23.30 14.26 19.79
CA THR A 1086 -23.78 14.51 21.17
C THR A 1086 -22.83 15.38 22.00
N VAL A 1087 -21.53 15.36 21.70
CA VAL A 1087 -20.49 16.08 22.47
C VAL A 1087 -19.77 17.12 21.60
N TRP A 1088 -19.50 16.80 20.33
CA TRP A 1088 -18.83 17.73 19.43
C TRP A 1088 -19.78 18.82 18.94
N ASN A 1089 -19.31 20.06 18.99
CA ASN A 1089 -20.04 21.25 18.53
C ASN A 1089 -19.74 21.61 17.06
N GLY A 1090 -19.01 20.77 16.33
CA GLY A 1090 -18.64 21.02 14.94
C GLY A 1090 -17.34 21.81 14.72
N ASP A 1091 -16.70 22.31 15.78
CA ASP A 1091 -15.44 23.02 15.67
C ASP A 1091 -14.25 22.07 15.48
N LEU A 1092 -13.57 22.18 14.34
CA LEU A 1092 -12.22 21.67 14.14
C LEU A 1092 -11.25 22.85 14.09
N THR A 1093 -10.21 22.83 14.92
CA THR A 1093 -9.06 23.75 14.78
C THR A 1093 -7.83 22.97 14.35
N ILE A 1094 -7.13 23.41 13.32
CA ILE A 1094 -5.80 22.92 12.92
C ILE A 1094 -4.79 23.99 13.32
N ARG A 1095 -3.81 23.65 14.15
CA ARG A 1095 -2.74 24.56 14.60
C ARG A 1095 -1.40 24.17 14.03
N ILE A 1096 -0.62 25.18 13.71
CA ILE A 1096 0.69 25.07 13.11
C ILE A 1096 1.67 25.89 13.95
N GLY A 1097 2.74 25.24 14.41
CA GLY A 1097 3.82 25.88 15.14
C GLY A 1097 5.19 25.35 14.68
N ASN A 1098 6.25 25.83 15.33
CA ASN A 1098 7.62 25.50 14.98
C ASN A 1098 7.92 23.99 15.07
N GLY A 1099 7.94 23.31 13.92
CA GLY A 1099 8.15 21.87 13.81
C GLY A 1099 7.05 21.00 14.41
N TRP A 1100 5.83 21.50 14.58
CA TRP A 1100 4.69 20.72 15.09
C TRP A 1100 3.36 21.16 14.47
N VAL A 1101 2.41 20.23 14.47
CA VAL A 1101 1.02 20.43 14.05
C VAL A 1101 0.08 19.80 15.07
N SER A 1102 -1.06 20.43 15.35
CA SER A 1102 -2.19 19.77 16.01
C SER A 1102 -3.47 19.91 15.23
N ALA A 1103 -4.37 18.96 15.43
CA ALA A 1103 -5.78 19.08 15.14
C ALA A 1103 -6.55 18.92 16.46
N ASP A 1104 -7.57 19.75 16.65
CA ASP A 1104 -8.33 19.88 17.90
C ASP A 1104 -9.83 19.86 17.57
N LEU A 1105 -10.59 18.93 18.15
CA LEU A 1105 -12.06 18.88 18.09
C LEU A 1105 -12.62 19.50 19.38
N GLY A 1106 -13.09 20.74 19.26
CA GLY A 1106 -13.47 21.57 20.41
C GLY A 1106 -12.26 21.87 21.32
N HIS A 1107 -12.42 21.62 22.64
CA HIS A 1107 -11.41 21.90 23.66
C HIS A 1107 -10.79 20.66 24.34
N ASP A 1108 -11.35 19.47 24.08
CA ASP A 1108 -11.08 18.27 24.87
C ASP A 1108 -10.39 17.14 24.11
N VAL A 1109 -10.47 17.13 22.78
CA VAL A 1109 -9.93 16.05 21.96
C VAL A 1109 -8.93 16.62 20.98
N LYS A 1110 -7.70 16.13 21.09
CA LYS A 1110 -6.56 16.63 20.32
C LYS A 1110 -5.74 15.50 19.77
N ILE A 1111 -5.15 15.74 18.60
CA ILE A 1111 -4.04 14.97 18.07
C ILE A 1111 -2.94 15.97 17.75
N ALA A 1112 -1.75 15.79 18.32
CA ALA A 1112 -0.60 16.66 18.10
C ALA A 1112 0.62 15.84 17.71
N ALA A 1113 1.36 16.28 16.70
CA ALA A 1113 2.49 15.56 16.16
C ALA A 1113 3.68 16.47 15.85
N ARG A 1114 4.89 15.96 16.03
CA ARG A 1114 6.14 16.60 15.59
C ARG A 1114 6.25 16.46 14.08
N TYR A 1115 6.24 17.58 13.37
CA TYR A 1115 6.44 17.67 11.93
C TYR A 1115 7.51 18.71 11.65
N GLN A 1116 8.78 18.34 11.81
CA GLN A 1116 9.90 19.29 11.75
C GLN A 1116 10.13 19.92 10.36
N SER A 1117 9.34 19.56 9.33
CA SER A 1117 9.35 20.25 8.04
C SER A 1117 8.47 21.51 8.06
N MET A 1118 7.66 21.69 9.09
CA MET A 1118 6.84 22.88 9.32
C MET A 1118 7.67 23.98 10.00
N GLY A 1119 7.74 25.14 9.36
CA GLY A 1119 8.50 26.30 9.84
C GLY A 1119 8.11 27.57 9.07
N PRO A 1120 8.86 28.68 9.21
CA PRO A 1120 8.63 29.90 8.44
C PRO A 1120 8.81 29.69 6.94
N GLY A 1121 7.94 30.28 6.12
CA GLY A 1121 8.04 30.33 4.66
C GLY A 1121 7.02 29.47 3.91
N GLU A 1122 6.22 28.67 4.63
CA GLU A 1122 5.17 27.84 4.03
C GLU A 1122 3.89 28.64 3.76
N ASN A 1123 3.41 28.57 2.52
CA ASN A 1123 2.12 29.08 2.06
C ASN A 1123 1.18 27.91 1.84
N LEU A 1124 0.19 27.70 2.73
CA LEU A 1124 -0.66 26.52 2.69
C LEU A 1124 -2.09 26.86 2.24
N TYR A 1125 -2.47 26.29 1.11
CA TYR A 1125 -3.83 26.25 0.56
C TYR A 1125 -4.65 25.17 1.29
N LEU A 1126 -5.93 25.44 1.50
CA LEU A 1126 -6.83 24.54 2.22
C LEU A 1126 -7.79 23.86 1.24
N SER A 1127 -7.89 22.53 1.29
CA SER A 1127 -8.95 21.77 0.60
C SER A 1127 -9.86 21.05 1.59
N VAL A 1128 -11.15 20.98 1.27
CA VAL A 1128 -12.20 20.32 2.09
C VAL A 1128 -13.10 19.48 1.18
N ARG A 1129 -13.27 18.19 1.52
CA ARG A 1129 -13.94 17.19 0.67
C ARG A 1129 -14.74 16.18 1.50
N PRO A 1130 -15.88 15.65 1.01
CA PRO A 1130 -16.61 14.60 1.67
C PRO A 1130 -15.96 13.21 1.44
N GLY A 1131 -16.07 12.34 2.43
CA GLY A 1131 -15.49 10.99 2.39
C GLY A 1131 -14.05 10.93 2.90
N THR A 1132 -13.32 9.88 2.49
CA THR A 1132 -12.01 9.50 3.04
C THR A 1132 -11.00 9.22 1.91
N GLU A 1133 -9.79 8.78 2.29
CA GLU A 1133 -8.79 8.23 1.37
C GLU A 1133 -9.25 7.01 0.56
N ARG A 1134 -10.25 6.25 1.02
CA ARG A 1134 -10.69 5.03 0.34
C ARG A 1134 -11.56 5.36 -0.89
N TYR A 1135 -11.24 4.73 -2.01
CA TYR A 1135 -11.84 5.04 -3.32
C TYR A 1135 -13.33 4.75 -3.43
N ARG A 1136 -13.92 3.95 -2.52
CA ARG A 1136 -15.33 3.50 -2.59
C ARG A 1136 -16.21 3.93 -1.43
N GLU A 1137 -15.66 4.63 -0.43
CA GLU A 1137 -16.45 5.04 0.73
C GLU A 1137 -17.36 6.23 0.43
N THR A 1138 -18.59 6.13 0.90
CA THR A 1138 -19.59 7.21 0.84
C THR A 1138 -19.26 8.30 1.87
N GLY A 1139 -19.89 9.47 1.78
CA GLY A 1139 -19.68 10.49 2.80
C GLY A 1139 -20.42 11.80 2.53
N ALA A 1140 -20.74 12.52 3.59
CA ALA A 1140 -21.27 13.87 3.54
C ALA A 1140 -20.66 14.76 4.63
N LEU A 1141 -20.54 16.05 4.32
CA LEU A 1141 -20.26 17.10 5.30
C LEU A 1141 -21.00 18.38 4.92
N ALA A 1142 -21.30 19.21 5.92
CA ALA A 1142 -21.78 20.56 5.71
C ALA A 1142 -20.79 21.54 6.36
N LEU A 1143 -20.29 22.50 5.58
CA LEU A 1143 -19.27 23.48 5.99
C LEU A 1143 -19.92 24.86 6.11
N THR A 1144 -19.93 25.43 7.32
CA THR A 1144 -20.57 26.73 7.61
C THR A 1144 -19.58 27.89 7.56
N SER A 1145 -18.35 27.73 8.04
CA SER A 1145 -17.31 28.75 7.92
C SER A 1145 -15.90 28.21 8.06
N ILE A 1146 -14.92 28.98 7.57
CA ILE A 1146 -13.49 28.80 7.80
C ILE A 1146 -12.90 30.16 8.17
N SER A 1147 -12.13 30.20 9.25
CA SER A 1147 -11.36 31.37 9.66
C SER A 1147 -9.90 31.00 9.92
N ALA A 1148 -9.00 31.96 9.74
CA ALA A 1148 -7.58 31.81 10.05
C ALA A 1148 -7.06 32.98 10.89
N GLY A 1149 -5.98 32.76 11.65
CA GLY A 1149 -5.36 33.78 12.49
C GLY A 1149 -4.23 33.23 13.36
N TRP A 1150 -3.68 34.07 14.22
CA TRP A 1150 -2.67 33.68 15.21
C TRP A 1150 -3.33 33.29 16.53
N ASP A 1151 -2.83 32.24 17.20
CA ASP A 1151 -3.18 31.98 18.60
C ASP A 1151 -2.59 33.09 19.48
N ALA A 1152 -3.31 33.51 20.52
CA ALA A 1152 -2.76 34.43 21.51
C ALA A 1152 -1.92 33.63 22.52
N PRO A 1153 -0.62 33.93 22.71
CA PRO A 1153 0.17 33.33 23.77
C PRO A 1153 -0.44 33.60 25.16
N PRO A 1154 -0.35 32.66 26.12
CA PRO A 1154 -0.69 32.93 27.51
C PRO A 1154 0.09 34.14 28.04
N GLY A 1155 -0.60 35.08 28.69
CA GLY A 1155 0.03 36.31 29.20
C GLY A 1155 0.50 37.30 28.12
N MET A 1156 0.04 37.19 26.87
CA MET A 1156 0.35 38.16 25.81
C MET A 1156 0.00 39.59 26.22
N THR A 1157 0.98 40.50 26.12
CA THR A 1157 0.82 41.94 26.37
C THR A 1157 0.37 42.72 25.13
N GLU A 1158 -0.02 43.99 25.29
CA GLU A 1158 -0.42 44.83 24.15
C GLU A 1158 0.72 45.05 23.16
N SER A 1159 1.96 45.28 23.63
CA SER A 1159 3.12 45.45 22.74
C SER A 1159 3.43 44.16 21.97
N GLN A 1160 3.31 43.00 22.61
CA GLN A 1160 3.49 41.69 21.97
C GLN A 1160 2.42 41.42 20.90
N ARG A 1161 1.16 41.80 21.16
CA ARG A 1161 0.07 41.70 20.17
C ARG A 1161 0.41 42.44 18.86
N TRP A 1162 0.99 43.63 18.95
CA TRP A 1162 1.42 44.37 17.77
C TRP A 1162 2.49 43.63 16.96
N THR A 1163 3.37 42.84 17.59
CA THR A 1163 4.35 42.00 16.88
C THR A 1163 3.75 40.78 16.16
N LEU A 1164 2.44 40.55 16.33
CA LEU A 1164 1.66 39.51 15.66
C LEU A 1164 0.67 40.08 14.63
N MET A 1165 0.56 41.40 14.50
CA MET A 1165 -0.18 42.04 13.40
C MET A 1165 0.57 41.87 12.09
N ASP A 1166 -0.16 41.82 10.98
CA ASP A 1166 0.41 41.92 9.63
C ASP A 1166 0.83 43.38 9.35
N ASP A 1167 1.76 43.58 8.41
CA ASP A 1167 2.41 44.88 8.17
C ASP A 1167 1.40 45.99 7.80
N GLU A 1168 0.32 45.66 7.10
CA GLU A 1168 -0.78 46.59 6.76
C GLU A 1168 -1.63 47.00 7.97
N ALA A 1169 -1.68 46.16 9.00
CA ALA A 1169 -2.46 46.36 10.22
C ALA A 1169 -1.64 46.97 11.37
N PHE A 1170 -0.32 47.02 11.26
CA PHE A 1170 0.58 47.52 12.30
C PHE A 1170 0.52 49.05 12.45
N ASP A 1171 0.18 49.55 13.64
CA ASP A 1171 0.32 50.98 14.00
C ASP A 1171 1.57 51.20 14.87
N PRO A 1172 2.67 51.76 14.33
CA PRO A 1172 3.89 52.05 15.10
C PRO A 1172 3.65 52.97 16.30
N LYS A 1173 2.65 53.87 16.25
CA LYS A 1173 2.34 54.80 17.35
C LYS A 1173 1.48 54.15 18.43
N ALA A 1174 0.67 53.15 18.11
CA ALA A 1174 0.01 52.32 19.11
C ALA A 1174 1.03 51.41 19.79
N TYR A 1175 1.87 50.72 19.00
CA TYR A 1175 2.95 49.87 19.52
C TYR A 1175 3.89 50.62 20.49
N LEU A 1176 4.38 51.81 20.11
CA LEU A 1176 5.25 52.61 20.99
C LEU A 1176 4.55 53.09 22.27
N ARG A 1177 3.22 53.28 22.26
CA ARG A 1177 2.45 53.63 23.46
C ARG A 1177 2.26 52.42 24.38
N ALA A 1178 1.92 51.26 23.83
CA ALA A 1178 1.84 50.00 24.56
C ALA A 1178 3.18 49.68 25.25
N LEU A 1179 4.28 49.73 24.49
CA LEU A 1179 5.63 49.48 25.01
C LEU A 1179 6.03 50.48 26.10
N ALA A 1180 5.70 51.77 25.97
CA ALA A 1180 5.96 52.76 27.00
C ALA A 1180 5.14 52.49 28.28
N SER A 1181 3.87 52.11 28.14
CA SER A 1181 3.01 51.75 29.27
C SER A 1181 3.50 50.51 30.02
N GLU A 1182 4.03 49.52 29.31
CA GLU A 1182 4.65 48.32 29.90
C GLU A 1182 5.95 48.66 30.66
N ILE A 1183 6.81 49.52 30.09
CA ILE A 1183 8.05 49.97 30.75
C ILE A 1183 7.72 50.79 32.02
N ASP A 1184 6.78 51.73 31.95
CA ASP A 1184 6.31 52.51 33.10
C ASP A 1184 5.60 51.66 34.16
N GLY A 1185 5.02 50.51 33.77
CA GLY A 1185 4.43 49.53 34.66
C GLY A 1185 5.46 48.67 35.39
N VAL A 1186 6.57 48.30 34.74
CA VAL A 1186 7.69 47.53 35.33
C VAL A 1186 8.58 48.41 36.22
N ALA A 1187 8.58 49.74 36.01
CA ALA A 1187 9.35 50.69 36.80
C ALA A 1187 8.69 51.14 38.12
N ARG A 1188 7.50 50.62 38.45
CA ARG A 1188 6.71 50.94 39.66
C ARG A 1188 6.59 49.74 40.60
#